data_AF-A0A946DXB1-F1
#
_entry.id   AF-A0A946DXB1-F1
#
_cell.length_a   1.000
_cell.length_b   1.000
_cell.length_c   1.000
_cell.angle_alpha   90.00
_cell.angle_beta   90.00
_cell.angle_gamma   90.00
#
_symmetry.space_group_name_H-M   'P 1'
#
loop_
_entity.id
_entity.type
_entity.pdbx_description
1 polymer ?
#
loop_
_entity_poly.entity_id
_entity_poly.type
_entity_poly.pdbx_seq_one_letter_code
_entity_poly.pdbx_strand_id
1 'polypeptide(L)'
;MAAKPECVALLALVLMSTVGASRVESADWPMLGRTFTRNPVVPDAEGPIEWNVKTGKNIKWTANLGSQTYGTPVIANGQIYVGTNNGAGYLERFPAKVDLGCLLCFREADGKFLWQFSAQKLPSGRIHDWPMQGIGCPPLVEGDRMWFVSNRWEVICADTQGFRDGKNDGPYEDEAVEGPLEADIVWKLDTMATLGMSPHTAGMGPDRRCSMTAFGNYIYFVTGNGVDMSHTKVPTPDAPSLACIDKRTGKVLWTDNSPGKNILHTQVASPLVAEIAGRAQVIVPQGDGWLRSFDPKSGKLLWKFDTNAKASKWILGGRGDRNNILATPVLYENRIYICNGQEMEHGEGPARLVCLDPTKTGDISSELAVDMNGKVIAHKRYQAVDAKIGEKAIANPNSGLVWEFVKEGKEFEDEMHRTVSSVAVHNGLVIAADGAGLIHCLSAKTGERYWAYDALAAIWAAPLIVGETVYIPDEDGEMNIFRLSADPKRAMKPGNGRLAYVRGKAVNLLPMAELQFGSSIQPSPVFANGTLYITTRHKLQAIAAKKTDKPAADPTRKQNNGATPKSSQTQGKPKGTRVAMSAYVPTPRDVVDRMLVLAEVNKSDVVCDLGSGDGRIPIAAAQKFGAKGVGIEFDSELIKQSNRDAATAGVADRVTFHKKDLFDADLTKFDVLTLYLYPAQNGKLVPQLMKLKAGVRIVTHRYRLPGVQADKKLVIQSNDSGEKHTVYKYTTPLRADATND
;
A
#
# COMPACT_ATOMS: atom_id res chain seq x y z
N MET A 1 68.92 20.70 36.02
CA MET A 1 67.83 21.13 35.10
C MET A 1 68.07 20.45 33.77
N ALA A 2 67.09 19.67 33.32
CA ALA A 2 67.20 18.80 32.15
C ALA A 2 66.83 19.54 30.86
N ALA A 3 67.57 19.24 29.79
CA ALA A 3 67.10 19.34 28.42
C ALA A 3 67.65 18.13 27.62
N LYS A 4 66.80 17.65 26.70
CA LYS A 4 66.76 16.38 25.92
C LYS A 4 68.09 15.85 25.32
N PRO A 5 68.10 14.56 24.91
CA PRO A 5 67.98 14.29 23.47
C PRO A 5 67.07 13.12 23.08
N GLU A 6 66.88 13.02 21.77
CA GLU A 6 65.92 12.26 20.97
C GLU A 6 66.14 10.75 20.95
N CYS A 7 65.08 9.97 20.68
CA CYS A 7 65.21 8.60 20.20
C CYS A 7 64.16 8.31 19.12
N VAL A 8 64.69 7.95 17.95
CA VAL A 8 64.02 7.54 16.71
C VAL A 8 63.27 6.22 16.92
N ALA A 9 62.03 6.11 16.44
CA ALA A 9 61.30 4.85 16.34
C ALA A 9 60.92 4.58 14.87
N LEU A 10 61.39 3.44 14.38
CA LEU A 10 61.18 2.85 13.06
C LEU A 10 59.68 2.61 12.79
N LEU A 11 59.18 3.11 11.64
CA LEU A 11 57.88 2.69 11.09
C LEU A 11 58.04 1.32 10.42
N ALA A 12 57.37 0.30 10.94
CA ALA A 12 57.07 -0.93 10.21
C ALA A 12 55.68 -0.80 9.59
N LEU A 13 55.62 -0.64 8.27
CA LEU A 13 54.38 -0.60 7.50
C LEU A 13 53.88 -2.03 7.30
N VAL A 14 52.93 -2.48 8.12
CA VAL A 14 52.17 -3.71 7.84
C VAL A 14 50.99 -3.31 6.95
N LEU A 15 51.12 -3.56 5.64
CA LEU A 15 50.00 -3.57 4.70
C LEU A 15 49.11 -4.78 5.04
N MET A 16 48.16 -4.58 5.96
CA MET A 16 46.98 -5.45 6.03
C MET A 16 46.04 -5.09 4.88
N SER A 17 46.03 -5.90 3.84
CA SER A 17 44.94 -5.93 2.87
C SER A 17 43.70 -6.50 3.57
N THR A 18 42.97 -5.66 4.28
CA THR A 18 41.60 -5.97 4.67
C THR A 18 40.72 -5.85 3.44
N VAL A 19 40.30 -6.97 2.86
CA VAL A 19 39.04 -7.01 2.11
C VAL A 19 37.94 -6.75 3.14
N GLY A 20 37.70 -5.47 3.42
CA GLY A 20 36.62 -5.05 4.29
C GLY A 20 35.32 -5.23 3.52
N ALA A 21 34.40 -6.05 4.05
CA ALA A 21 33.01 -6.00 3.64
C ALA A 21 32.58 -4.53 3.66
N SER A 22 32.14 -4.01 2.51
CA SER A 22 31.68 -2.63 2.40
C SER A 22 30.58 -2.43 3.45
N ARG A 23 30.68 -1.39 4.27
CA ARG A 23 29.56 -1.00 5.14
C ARG A 23 28.61 -0.17 4.30
N VAL A 24 27.30 -0.37 4.50
CA VAL A 24 26.26 0.49 3.90
C VAL A 24 26.51 1.95 4.29
N GLU A 25 26.34 2.88 3.36
CA GLU A 25 26.58 4.30 3.61
C GLU A 25 25.55 4.89 4.57
N SER A 26 25.92 5.89 5.37
CA SER A 26 25.03 6.43 6.42
C SER A 26 23.76 7.13 5.89
N ALA A 27 23.79 7.56 4.62
CA ALA A 27 22.67 8.24 3.96
C ALA A 27 21.77 7.30 3.14
N ASP A 28 22.11 6.00 3.09
CA ASP A 28 21.35 4.97 2.41
C ASP A 28 20.05 4.61 3.16
N TRP A 29 19.23 3.79 2.50
CA TRP A 29 17.98 3.23 3.00
C TRP A 29 17.97 1.70 2.85
N PRO A 30 18.77 0.95 3.63
CA PRO A 30 19.05 -0.47 3.41
C PRO A 30 17.93 -1.44 3.80
N MET A 31 16.82 -0.93 4.34
CA MET A 31 15.69 -1.75 4.80
C MET A 31 14.41 -0.93 4.85
N LEU A 32 13.25 -1.60 4.90
CA LEU A 32 11.96 -0.93 5.14
C LEU A 32 12.03 -0.13 6.45
N GLY A 33 11.64 1.15 6.38
CA GLY A 33 11.70 2.09 7.49
C GLY A 33 13.11 2.60 7.83
N ARG A 34 14.06 2.50 6.89
CA ARG A 34 15.45 3.00 6.91
C ARG A 34 16.40 2.30 7.88
N THR A 35 15.98 2.11 9.12
CA THR A 35 16.80 1.56 10.20
C THR A 35 16.02 0.52 11.00
N PHE A 36 16.67 -0.09 12.00
CA PHE A 36 16.05 -1.05 12.91
C PHE A 36 14.82 -0.50 13.65
N THR A 37 14.68 0.83 13.77
CA THR A 37 13.51 1.46 14.41
C THR A 37 12.24 1.38 13.56
N ARG A 38 12.38 1.05 12.27
CA ARG A 38 11.32 1.08 11.25
C ARG A 38 10.65 2.45 11.08
N ASN A 39 11.20 3.51 11.68
CA ASN A 39 10.64 4.85 11.63
C ASN A 39 11.13 5.58 10.36
N PRO A 40 10.25 5.87 9.37
CA PRO A 40 10.64 6.46 8.08
C PRO A 40 10.93 7.96 8.21
N VAL A 41 12.02 8.30 8.90
CA VAL A 41 12.42 9.68 9.22
C VAL A 41 13.88 9.93 8.82
N VAL A 42 14.11 11.06 8.14
CA VAL A 42 15.43 11.60 7.81
C VAL A 42 15.53 13.01 8.41
N PRO A 43 15.97 13.17 9.66
CA PRO A 43 15.84 14.44 10.39
C PRO A 43 16.72 15.56 9.81
N ASP A 44 17.90 15.23 9.30
CA ASP A 44 18.90 16.21 8.88
C ASP A 44 18.96 16.36 7.35
N ALA A 45 17.80 16.56 6.72
CA ALA A 45 17.70 16.69 5.27
C ALA A 45 16.54 17.60 4.85
N GLU A 46 16.59 18.08 3.61
CA GLU A 46 15.48 18.79 2.96
C GLU A 46 15.08 18.00 1.71
N GLY A 47 13.82 17.59 1.65
CA GLY A 47 13.28 16.87 0.50
C GLY A 47 12.74 17.82 -0.57
N PRO A 48 12.60 17.36 -1.83
CA PRO A 48 11.96 18.15 -2.88
C PRO A 48 10.49 18.42 -2.53
N ILE A 49 9.97 19.60 -2.83
CA ILE A 49 8.54 19.94 -2.71
C ILE A 49 7.93 20.43 -4.03
N GLU A 50 8.70 20.38 -5.11
CA GLU A 50 8.26 20.76 -6.44
C GLU A 50 8.84 19.80 -7.47
N TRP A 51 7.98 19.20 -8.29
CA TRP A 51 8.37 18.45 -9.49
C TRP A 51 7.19 18.37 -10.45
N ASN A 52 7.44 17.89 -11.66
CA ASN A 52 6.37 17.59 -12.60
C ASN A 52 6.78 16.41 -13.48
N VAL A 53 6.09 15.28 -13.32
CA VAL A 53 6.40 14.04 -14.05
C VAL A 53 6.14 14.15 -15.56
N LYS A 54 5.23 15.04 -16.00
CA LYS A 54 4.89 15.22 -17.42
C LYS A 54 5.96 16.05 -18.13
N THR A 55 6.48 17.09 -17.48
CA THR A 55 7.50 17.97 -18.07
C THR A 55 8.94 17.50 -17.75
N GLY A 56 9.11 16.60 -16.79
CA GLY A 56 10.41 16.17 -16.29
C GLY A 56 11.06 17.16 -15.33
N LYS A 57 10.34 18.20 -14.87
CA LYS A 57 10.85 19.15 -13.86
C LYS A 57 11.26 18.36 -12.61
N ASN A 58 12.51 18.52 -12.20
CA ASN A 58 13.10 17.90 -11.00
C ASN A 58 13.11 16.35 -10.98
N ILE A 59 12.84 15.70 -12.11
CA ILE A 59 13.04 14.26 -12.28
C ILE A 59 14.50 14.02 -12.72
N LYS A 60 15.29 13.33 -11.89
CA LYS A 60 16.68 12.94 -12.22
C LYS A 60 16.69 11.90 -13.34
N TRP A 61 15.91 10.85 -13.15
CA TRP A 61 15.74 9.74 -14.09
C TRP A 61 14.47 8.96 -13.77
N THR A 62 14.08 8.07 -14.67
CA THR A 62 12.93 7.16 -14.51
C THR A 62 13.29 5.80 -15.06
N ALA A 63 12.97 4.74 -14.33
CA ALA A 63 13.11 3.35 -14.76
C ALA A 63 11.74 2.68 -14.84
N ASN A 64 11.59 1.74 -15.79
CA ASN A 64 10.38 0.95 -15.91
C ASN A 64 10.40 -0.17 -14.87
N LEU A 65 9.24 -0.47 -14.32
CA LEU A 65 9.03 -1.63 -13.46
C LEU A 65 8.05 -2.58 -14.15
N GLY A 66 7.61 -3.58 -13.42
CA GLY A 66 6.55 -4.47 -13.88
C GLY A 66 5.23 -3.76 -14.13
N SER A 67 4.22 -4.53 -14.53
CA SER A 67 2.86 -4.00 -14.73
C SER A 67 2.10 -3.82 -13.41
N GLN A 68 2.57 -4.43 -12.31
CA GLN A 68 2.06 -4.25 -10.95
C GLN A 68 3.21 -4.31 -9.95
N THR A 69 3.39 -3.24 -9.19
CA THR A 69 4.48 -3.08 -8.22
C THR A 69 3.94 -2.70 -6.86
N TYR A 70 4.40 -3.44 -5.85
CA TYR A 70 4.07 -3.24 -4.44
C TYR A 70 5.31 -3.10 -3.54
N GLY A 71 6.51 -3.40 -4.04
CA GLY A 71 7.72 -3.28 -3.23
C GLY A 71 8.13 -1.82 -3.04
N THR A 72 8.26 -1.39 -1.79
CA THR A 72 9.00 -0.18 -1.43
C THR A 72 10.47 -0.34 -1.85
N PRO A 73 11.08 0.67 -2.51
CA PRO A 73 12.47 0.57 -2.97
C PRO A 73 13.43 0.57 -1.77
N VAL A 74 14.53 -0.16 -1.89
CA VAL A 74 15.65 -0.17 -0.94
C VAL A 74 16.88 0.36 -1.63
N ILE A 75 17.57 1.31 -1.00
CA ILE A 75 18.76 1.97 -1.57
C ILE A 75 19.94 1.64 -0.69
N ALA A 76 20.98 1.06 -1.28
CA ALA A 76 22.21 0.73 -0.57
C ALA A 76 23.39 0.69 -1.54
N ASN A 77 24.52 1.28 -1.16
CA ASN A 77 25.80 1.19 -1.86
C ASN A 77 25.71 1.55 -3.37
N GLY A 78 25.01 2.63 -3.70
CA GLY A 78 24.86 3.08 -5.09
C GLY A 78 23.92 2.23 -5.95
N GLN A 79 23.15 1.33 -5.33
CA GLN A 79 22.19 0.44 -5.98
C GLN A 79 20.80 0.57 -5.38
N ILE A 80 19.79 0.25 -6.19
CA ILE A 80 18.38 0.30 -5.81
C ILE A 80 17.74 -1.04 -6.10
N TYR A 81 17.02 -1.59 -5.13
CA TYR A 81 16.34 -2.87 -5.21
C TYR A 81 14.83 -2.67 -5.10
N VAL A 82 14.08 -3.17 -6.07
CA VAL A 82 12.61 -3.04 -6.11
C VAL A 82 11.94 -4.36 -6.47
N GLY A 83 11.11 -4.87 -5.56
CA GLY A 83 10.25 -6.02 -5.81
C GLY A 83 9.07 -5.66 -6.73
N THR A 84 8.88 -6.41 -7.81
CA THR A 84 7.83 -6.20 -8.81
C THR A 84 7.51 -7.50 -9.57
N ASN A 85 6.56 -7.48 -10.50
CA ASN A 85 6.39 -8.54 -11.50
C ASN A 85 7.28 -8.29 -12.74
N ASN A 86 7.29 -9.23 -13.68
CA ASN A 86 8.13 -9.19 -14.89
C ASN A 86 7.62 -8.29 -16.04
N GLY A 87 6.62 -7.42 -15.81
CA GLY A 87 6.00 -6.64 -16.89
C GLY A 87 6.96 -5.72 -17.67
N ALA A 88 8.15 -5.41 -17.14
CA ALA A 88 9.20 -4.69 -17.87
C ALA A 88 9.96 -5.57 -18.88
N GLY A 89 10.08 -6.88 -18.63
CA GLY A 89 10.77 -7.83 -19.49
C GLY A 89 12.25 -7.52 -19.72
N TYR A 90 13.02 -7.27 -18.66
CA TYR A 90 14.44 -6.90 -18.77
C TYR A 90 15.36 -8.01 -19.30
N LEU A 91 14.98 -9.28 -19.12
CA LEU A 91 15.76 -10.44 -19.54
C LEU A 91 15.18 -11.04 -20.82
N GLU A 92 16.01 -11.26 -21.84
CA GLU A 92 15.57 -11.85 -23.13
C GLU A 92 14.91 -13.22 -22.95
N ARG A 93 15.42 -14.04 -22.02
CA ARG A 93 14.85 -15.36 -21.69
C ARG A 93 13.46 -15.28 -21.05
N PHE A 94 13.10 -14.12 -20.49
CA PHE A 94 11.82 -13.87 -19.83
C PHE A 94 11.16 -12.60 -20.40
N PRO A 95 10.60 -12.68 -21.62
CA PRO A 95 9.87 -11.56 -22.19
C PRO A 95 8.68 -11.18 -21.29
N ALA A 96 8.23 -9.92 -21.36
CA ALA A 96 7.23 -9.34 -20.46
C ALA A 96 5.89 -10.11 -20.33
N LYS A 97 5.58 -10.99 -21.28
CA LYS A 97 4.41 -11.88 -21.26
C LYS A 97 4.54 -13.07 -20.30
N VAL A 98 5.76 -13.37 -19.83
CA VAL A 98 6.02 -14.43 -18.86
C VAL A 98 5.79 -13.86 -17.47
N ASP A 99 4.80 -14.40 -16.77
CA ASP A 99 4.44 -13.97 -15.42
C ASP A 99 5.44 -14.54 -14.40
N LEU A 100 6.13 -13.67 -13.68
CA LEU A 100 7.14 -14.00 -12.68
C LEU A 100 7.08 -12.99 -11.52
N GLY A 101 7.53 -13.40 -10.34
CA GLY A 101 7.99 -12.47 -9.32
C GLY A 101 9.44 -12.08 -9.57
N CYS A 102 9.74 -10.78 -9.51
CA CYS A 102 11.06 -10.24 -9.79
C CYS A 102 11.54 -9.32 -8.67
N LEU A 103 12.85 -9.37 -8.38
CA LEU A 103 13.55 -8.31 -7.66
C LEU A 103 14.49 -7.65 -8.67
N LEU A 104 14.24 -6.38 -8.97
CA LEU A 104 15.04 -5.63 -9.94
C LEU A 104 16.12 -4.82 -9.23
N CYS A 105 17.33 -4.81 -9.79
CA CYS A 105 18.42 -3.96 -9.36
C CYS A 105 18.71 -2.86 -10.38
N PHE A 106 18.81 -1.62 -9.90
CA PHE A 106 19.17 -0.44 -10.70
C PHE A 106 20.35 0.29 -10.08
N ARG A 107 21.16 0.93 -10.93
CA ARG A 107 22.19 1.86 -10.47
C ARG A 107 21.53 3.15 -10.01
N GLU A 108 21.87 3.60 -8.81
CA GLU A 108 21.26 4.75 -8.18
C GLU A 108 21.52 6.07 -8.93
N ALA A 109 22.73 6.21 -9.49
CA ALA A 109 23.17 7.44 -10.14
C ALA A 109 22.31 7.83 -11.35
N ASP A 110 21.81 6.86 -12.11
CA ASP A 110 21.15 7.09 -13.40
C ASP A 110 19.95 6.18 -13.71
N GLY A 111 19.57 5.28 -12.80
CA GLY A 111 18.45 4.36 -12.98
C GLY A 111 18.72 3.25 -14.00
N LYS A 112 19.99 3.02 -14.38
CA LYS A 112 20.33 1.95 -15.32
C LYS A 112 20.06 0.59 -14.68
N PHE A 113 19.31 -0.27 -15.38
CA PHE A 113 19.12 -1.67 -14.99
C PHE A 113 20.46 -2.40 -14.90
N LEU A 114 20.64 -3.17 -13.83
CA LEU A 114 21.87 -3.91 -13.53
C LEU A 114 21.66 -5.41 -13.63
N TRP A 115 20.72 -5.95 -12.86
CA TRP A 115 20.39 -7.38 -12.85
C TRP A 115 18.99 -7.61 -12.27
N GLN A 116 18.47 -8.82 -12.43
CA GLN A 116 17.15 -9.23 -11.94
C GLN A 116 17.20 -10.63 -11.32
N PHE A 117 16.63 -10.79 -10.12
CA PHE A 117 16.19 -12.11 -9.65
C PHE A 117 14.83 -12.44 -10.26
N SER A 118 14.63 -13.69 -10.70
CA SER A 118 13.41 -14.14 -11.36
C SER A 118 12.88 -15.43 -10.74
N ALA A 119 11.65 -15.42 -10.23
CA ALA A 119 10.99 -16.60 -9.69
C ALA A 119 9.67 -16.89 -10.41
N GLN A 120 9.52 -18.14 -10.85
CA GLN A 120 8.31 -18.62 -11.50
C GLN A 120 7.13 -18.64 -10.54
N LYS A 121 5.93 -18.62 -11.11
CA LYS A 121 4.68 -18.74 -10.35
C LYS A 121 4.51 -20.11 -9.71
N LEU A 122 3.84 -20.14 -8.55
CA LEU A 122 3.48 -21.41 -7.92
C LEU A 122 2.34 -22.10 -8.69
N PRO A 123 2.41 -23.42 -8.93
CA PRO A 123 1.34 -24.18 -9.57
C PRO A 123 0.00 -24.10 -8.84
N SER A 124 0.03 -23.87 -7.52
CA SER A 124 -1.17 -23.65 -6.70
C SER A 124 -1.93 -22.36 -7.04
N GLY A 125 -1.35 -21.46 -7.83
CA GLY A 125 -1.97 -20.22 -8.26
C GLY A 125 -2.45 -19.35 -7.10
N ARG A 126 -3.65 -18.79 -7.23
CA ARG A 126 -4.24 -17.76 -6.35
C ARG A 126 -4.32 -18.12 -4.86
N ILE A 127 -4.14 -19.38 -4.50
CA ILE A 127 -4.05 -19.79 -3.09
C ILE A 127 -2.82 -19.17 -2.41
N HIS A 128 -1.67 -19.25 -3.09
CA HIS A 128 -0.37 -18.87 -2.51
C HIS A 128 0.39 -17.81 -3.32
N ASP A 129 0.05 -17.64 -4.60
CA ASP A 129 0.74 -16.74 -5.54
C ASP A 129 -0.21 -16.25 -6.62
N TRP A 130 -0.65 -15.00 -6.49
CA TRP A 130 -1.61 -14.41 -7.41
C TRP A 130 -0.98 -14.10 -8.79
N PRO A 131 -1.73 -14.36 -9.88
CA PRO A 131 -1.29 -13.98 -11.23
C PRO A 131 -0.95 -12.49 -11.30
N MET A 132 0.11 -12.16 -12.03
CA MET A 132 0.61 -10.79 -12.22
C MET A 132 1.07 -10.08 -10.95
N GLN A 133 1.05 -10.69 -9.76
CA GLN A 133 1.63 -10.07 -8.57
C GLN A 133 3.14 -10.30 -8.49
N GLY A 134 3.88 -9.27 -8.14
CA GLY A 134 5.34 -9.30 -8.05
C GLY A 134 5.88 -9.76 -6.71
N ILE A 135 7.21 -9.76 -6.54
CA ILE A 135 7.81 -9.76 -5.20
C ILE A 135 7.38 -8.47 -4.51
N GLY A 136 6.86 -8.58 -3.30
CA GLY A 136 6.37 -7.45 -2.50
C GLY A 136 7.25 -7.16 -1.29
N CYS A 137 8.38 -7.84 -1.13
CA CYS A 137 9.27 -7.73 0.02
C CYS A 137 10.36 -6.68 -0.26
N PRO A 138 10.45 -5.59 0.51
CA PRO A 138 11.66 -4.77 0.56
C PRO A 138 12.81 -5.57 1.19
N PRO A 139 13.95 -5.76 0.48
CA PRO A 139 15.08 -6.51 1.02
C PRO A 139 15.68 -5.82 2.26
N LEU A 140 16.35 -6.62 3.10
CA LEU A 140 17.34 -6.13 4.04
C LEU A 140 18.71 -6.20 3.36
N VAL A 141 19.48 -5.12 3.32
CA VAL A 141 20.83 -5.10 2.74
C VAL A 141 21.87 -4.81 3.81
N GLU A 142 22.90 -5.64 3.89
CA GLU A 142 24.08 -5.39 4.71
C GLU A 142 25.35 -5.69 3.91
N GLY A 143 26.05 -4.63 3.51
CA GLY A 143 27.28 -4.72 2.74
C GLY A 143 27.08 -5.32 1.36
N ASP A 144 27.70 -6.47 1.11
CA ASP A 144 27.63 -7.22 -0.14
C ASP A 144 26.51 -8.28 -0.15
N ARG A 145 25.72 -8.38 0.91
CA ARG A 145 24.62 -9.35 1.03
C ARG A 145 23.27 -8.66 1.16
N MET A 146 22.25 -9.32 0.63
CA MET A 146 20.86 -8.95 0.87
C MET A 146 20.00 -10.17 1.20
N TRP A 147 18.92 -9.94 1.93
CA TRP A 147 17.92 -10.95 2.27
C TRP A 147 16.52 -10.47 1.88
N PHE A 148 15.76 -11.30 1.19
CA PHE A 148 14.36 -11.03 0.85
C PHE A 148 13.51 -12.30 0.78
N VAL A 149 12.19 -12.13 0.67
CA VAL A 149 11.22 -13.22 0.50
C VAL A 149 10.66 -13.20 -0.93
N SER A 150 10.80 -14.32 -1.65
CA SER A 150 10.32 -14.47 -3.03
C SER A 150 8.80 -14.56 -3.13
N ASN A 151 8.25 -14.53 -4.34
CA ASN A 151 6.81 -14.79 -4.53
C ASN A 151 6.40 -16.22 -4.17
N ARG A 152 7.38 -17.12 -4.06
CA ARG A 152 7.21 -18.54 -3.73
C ARG A 152 7.39 -18.82 -2.24
N TRP A 153 7.47 -17.77 -1.41
CA TRP A 153 7.72 -17.90 0.04
C TRP A 153 9.06 -18.54 0.38
N GLU A 154 10.06 -18.32 -0.47
CA GLU A 154 11.44 -18.70 -0.18
C GLU A 154 12.16 -17.53 0.48
N VAL A 155 12.92 -17.80 1.54
CA VAL A 155 13.87 -16.82 2.08
C VAL A 155 15.17 -16.97 1.31
N ILE A 156 15.64 -15.88 0.72
CA ILE A 156 16.81 -15.86 -0.15
C ILE A 156 17.84 -14.91 0.44
N CYS A 157 19.09 -15.38 0.51
CA CYS A 157 20.27 -14.52 0.58
C CYS A 157 20.89 -14.43 -0.80
N ALA A 158 21.13 -13.22 -1.28
CA ALA A 158 21.74 -12.97 -2.58
C ALA A 158 22.93 -12.02 -2.46
N ASP A 159 23.86 -12.11 -3.40
CA ASP A 159 24.91 -11.12 -3.56
C ASP A 159 24.36 -9.82 -4.18
N THR A 160 24.87 -8.69 -3.72
CA THR A 160 24.41 -7.36 -4.17
C THR A 160 24.79 -6.99 -5.59
N GLN A 161 25.83 -7.59 -6.16
CA GLN A 161 26.23 -7.46 -7.56
C GLN A 161 25.51 -8.45 -8.47
N GLY A 162 24.94 -9.53 -7.93
CA GLY A 162 24.57 -10.70 -8.74
C GLY A 162 25.79 -11.25 -9.48
N PHE A 163 25.60 -11.95 -10.60
CA PHE A 163 26.72 -12.47 -11.39
C PHE A 163 27.52 -11.40 -12.17
N ARG A 164 27.32 -10.10 -11.90
CA ARG A 164 27.99 -9.01 -12.62
C ARG A 164 29.50 -8.97 -12.39
N ASP A 165 29.96 -9.49 -11.27
CA ASP A 165 31.38 -9.57 -10.95
C ASP A 165 32.03 -10.85 -11.53
N GLY A 166 31.23 -11.73 -12.15
CA GLY A 166 31.65 -12.96 -12.79
C GLY A 166 31.92 -14.12 -11.84
N LYS A 167 31.40 -14.07 -10.60
CA LYS A 167 31.58 -15.12 -9.60
C LYS A 167 30.24 -15.61 -9.06
N ASN A 168 30.28 -16.82 -8.49
CA ASN A 168 29.28 -17.31 -7.56
C ASN A 168 29.83 -17.07 -6.15
N ASP A 169 29.17 -16.21 -5.37
CA ASP A 169 29.61 -15.74 -4.06
C ASP A 169 29.02 -16.57 -2.90
N GLY A 170 28.45 -17.74 -3.20
CA GLY A 170 27.93 -18.67 -2.21
C GLY A 170 28.03 -20.15 -2.57
N PRO A 171 27.54 -21.01 -1.68
CA PRO A 171 27.52 -22.46 -1.88
C PRO A 171 26.31 -22.97 -2.67
N TYR A 172 25.41 -22.10 -3.14
CA TYR A 172 24.25 -22.52 -3.92
C TYR A 172 24.64 -22.53 -5.40
N GLU A 173 24.38 -23.64 -6.10
CA GLU A 173 24.84 -23.89 -7.48
C GLU A 173 23.69 -24.31 -8.42
N ASP A 174 22.44 -24.23 -7.93
CA ASP A 174 21.24 -24.66 -8.68
C ASP A 174 20.66 -23.53 -9.55
N GLU A 175 21.41 -22.45 -9.80
CA GLU A 175 21.02 -21.37 -10.70
C GLU A 175 20.83 -21.90 -12.13
N ALA A 176 19.70 -21.53 -12.73
CA ALA A 176 19.43 -21.93 -14.11
C ALA A 176 20.39 -21.26 -15.12
N VAL A 177 20.88 -20.06 -14.81
CA VAL A 177 21.75 -19.24 -15.67
C VAL A 177 22.63 -18.34 -14.80
N GLU A 178 23.95 -18.36 -15.03
CA GLU A 178 24.96 -17.53 -14.36
C GLU A 178 25.41 -16.35 -15.25
N GLY A 179 24.43 -15.59 -15.75
CA GLY A 179 24.68 -14.47 -16.66
C GLY A 179 24.81 -13.14 -15.91
N PRO A 180 25.52 -12.14 -16.44
CA PRO A 180 25.76 -10.86 -15.75
C PRO A 180 24.50 -10.00 -15.51
N LEU A 181 23.32 -10.44 -15.97
CA LEU A 181 22.04 -9.78 -15.67
C LEU A 181 21.20 -10.59 -14.66
N GLU A 182 21.74 -11.68 -14.16
CA GLU A 182 21.07 -12.60 -13.24
C GLU A 182 21.53 -12.36 -11.80
N ALA A 183 20.64 -12.60 -10.86
CA ALA A 183 20.99 -12.62 -9.45
C ALA A 183 21.86 -13.84 -9.11
N ASP A 184 22.82 -13.64 -8.22
CA ASP A 184 23.65 -14.69 -7.64
C ASP A 184 23.09 -15.03 -6.25
N ILE A 185 22.68 -16.29 -6.05
CA ILE A 185 22.04 -16.74 -4.82
C ILE A 185 23.13 -17.32 -3.93
N VAL A 186 23.25 -16.79 -2.72
CA VAL A 186 24.21 -17.32 -1.75
C VAL A 186 23.62 -18.54 -1.03
N TRP A 187 22.37 -18.42 -0.59
CA TRP A 187 21.61 -19.56 -0.07
C TRP A 187 20.10 -19.30 -0.20
N LYS A 188 19.32 -20.38 -0.22
CA LYS A 188 17.87 -20.35 -0.35
C LYS A 188 17.22 -21.32 0.62
N LEU A 189 16.14 -20.90 1.27
CA LEU A 189 15.32 -21.72 2.14
C LEU A 189 13.88 -21.77 1.60
N ASP A 190 13.44 -22.94 1.15
CA ASP A 190 12.02 -23.20 0.82
C ASP A 190 11.23 -23.37 2.13
N THR A 191 10.52 -22.32 2.53
CA THR A 191 9.85 -22.31 3.83
C THR A 191 8.55 -23.11 3.84
N MET A 192 7.85 -23.24 2.71
CA MET A 192 6.66 -24.09 2.63
C MET A 192 7.03 -25.56 2.84
N ALA A 193 8.09 -26.02 2.15
CA ALA A 193 8.58 -27.39 2.32
C ALA A 193 9.21 -27.63 3.69
N THR A 194 10.04 -26.69 4.18
CA THR A 194 10.83 -26.88 5.40
C THR A 194 10.03 -26.65 6.68
N LEU A 195 9.10 -25.69 6.68
CA LEU A 195 8.31 -25.30 7.86
C LEU A 195 6.87 -25.82 7.84
N GLY A 196 6.42 -26.44 6.73
CA GLY A 196 5.05 -26.96 6.59
C GLY A 196 3.97 -25.88 6.66
N MET A 197 4.34 -24.63 6.37
CA MET A 197 3.45 -23.48 6.44
C MET A 197 2.58 -23.36 5.17
N SER A 198 1.37 -22.82 5.34
CA SER A 198 0.41 -22.60 4.26
C SER A 198 0.11 -21.10 4.18
N PRO A 199 0.93 -20.34 3.45
CA PRO A 199 0.79 -18.89 3.44
C PRO A 199 -0.50 -18.47 2.75
N HIS A 200 -1.30 -17.62 3.38
CA HIS A 200 -2.49 -17.09 2.75
C HIS A 200 -2.17 -15.73 2.16
N THR A 201 -1.98 -15.67 0.85
CA THR A 201 -1.90 -14.38 0.17
C THR A 201 -3.28 -13.79 0.12
N ALA A 202 -3.53 -12.81 0.97
CA ALA A 202 -4.67 -11.99 0.78
C ALA A 202 -4.21 -10.52 0.67
N GLY A 203 -4.69 -9.91 -0.40
CA GLY A 203 -4.58 -8.49 -0.66
C GLY A 203 -3.34 -8.03 -1.45
N MET A 204 -3.63 -7.28 -2.52
CA MET A 204 -2.75 -6.28 -3.09
C MET A 204 -2.37 -5.32 -1.95
N GLY A 205 -1.09 -4.94 -1.81
CA GLY A 205 -0.68 -4.03 -0.74
C GLY A 205 0.83 -3.82 -0.74
N PRO A 206 1.34 -2.64 -0.36
CA PRO A 206 2.77 -2.43 -0.29
C PRO A 206 3.39 -3.34 0.76
N ASP A 207 4.63 -3.78 0.50
CA ASP A 207 5.46 -4.44 1.50
C ASP A 207 4.89 -5.76 2.06
N ARG A 208 3.95 -6.39 1.32
CA ARG A 208 3.12 -7.55 1.72
C ARG A 208 3.83 -8.91 1.78
N ARG A 209 5.15 -8.93 1.93
CA ARG A 209 5.93 -10.11 2.27
C ARG A 209 7.02 -9.63 3.22
N CYS A 210 6.95 -10.10 4.47
CA CYS A 210 7.83 -9.72 5.59
C CYS A 210 9.18 -9.14 5.14
N SER A 211 9.37 -7.82 5.26
CA SER A 211 10.70 -7.22 5.18
C SER A 211 11.46 -7.64 6.43
N MET A 212 12.47 -8.49 6.28
CA MET A 212 13.18 -9.05 7.41
C MET A 212 13.95 -7.99 8.19
N THR A 213 14.28 -8.32 9.43
CA THR A 213 15.11 -7.49 10.31
C THR A 213 16.21 -8.35 10.91
N ALA A 214 17.37 -7.75 11.20
CA ALA A 214 18.53 -8.45 11.72
C ALA A 214 18.92 -8.01 13.13
N PHE A 215 19.39 -8.97 13.93
CA PHE A 215 20.02 -8.73 15.22
C PHE A 215 21.28 -9.61 15.32
N GLY A 216 22.45 -9.01 15.13
CA GLY A 216 23.70 -9.76 14.98
C GLY A 216 23.63 -10.68 13.75
N ASN A 217 23.77 -11.99 13.95
CA ASN A 217 23.72 -13.00 12.88
C ASN A 217 22.31 -13.58 12.65
N TYR A 218 21.29 -13.09 13.36
CA TYR A 218 19.92 -13.57 13.24
C TYR A 218 19.13 -12.67 12.31
N ILE A 219 18.31 -13.28 11.44
CA ILE A 219 17.22 -12.60 10.73
C ILE A 219 15.89 -13.23 11.12
N TYR A 220 14.84 -12.41 11.15
CA TYR A 220 13.50 -12.83 11.56
C TYR A 220 12.51 -12.77 10.40
N PHE A 221 11.82 -13.88 10.19
CA PHE A 221 10.86 -14.09 9.11
C PHE A 221 9.47 -14.37 9.68
N VAL A 222 8.50 -13.54 9.32
CA VAL A 222 7.07 -13.78 9.56
C VAL A 222 6.51 -14.54 8.38
N THR A 223 5.95 -15.71 8.65
CA THR A 223 5.85 -16.74 7.61
C THR A 223 4.80 -16.43 6.55
N GLY A 224 3.70 -15.73 6.87
CA GLY A 224 2.56 -15.62 5.96
C GLY A 224 1.47 -16.66 6.21
N ASN A 225 1.72 -17.62 7.12
CA ASN A 225 0.76 -18.69 7.43
C ASN A 225 -0.62 -18.08 7.71
N GLY A 226 -1.66 -18.63 7.07
CA GLY A 226 -2.98 -18.02 7.08
C GLY A 226 -4.11 -19.00 6.83
N VAL A 227 -5.25 -18.49 6.36
CA VAL A 227 -6.44 -19.29 6.08
C VAL A 227 -6.41 -19.98 4.72
N ASP A 228 -7.30 -20.93 4.49
CA ASP A 228 -7.56 -21.49 3.17
C ASP A 228 -8.36 -20.53 2.27
N MET A 229 -8.59 -20.90 1.02
CA MET A 229 -9.40 -20.14 0.06
C MET A 229 -10.85 -19.89 0.49
N SER A 230 -11.38 -20.67 1.45
CA SER A 230 -12.71 -20.41 2.01
C SER A 230 -12.70 -19.24 3.01
N HIS A 231 -11.51 -18.82 3.43
CA HIS A 231 -11.25 -17.86 4.47
C HIS A 231 -11.79 -18.26 5.86
N THR A 232 -12.03 -19.55 6.09
CA THR A 232 -12.65 -20.04 7.34
C THR A 232 -11.72 -20.91 8.19
N LYS A 233 -10.74 -21.59 7.60
CA LYS A 233 -9.86 -22.52 8.33
C LYS A 233 -8.41 -22.16 8.13
N VAL A 234 -7.61 -22.33 9.17
CA VAL A 234 -6.13 -22.29 9.08
C VAL A 234 -5.68 -23.72 8.72
N PRO A 235 -5.09 -23.97 7.54
CA PRO A 235 -4.76 -25.34 7.10
C PRO A 235 -3.70 -26.00 7.98
N THR A 236 -2.68 -25.23 8.37
CA THR A 236 -1.53 -25.71 9.12
C THR A 236 -1.35 -24.89 10.41
N PRO A 237 -2.27 -25.04 11.39
CA PRO A 237 -2.27 -24.21 12.60
C PRO A 237 -1.06 -24.46 13.52
N ASP A 238 -0.38 -25.59 13.37
CA ASP A 238 0.82 -25.92 14.14
C ASP A 238 2.11 -25.43 13.45
N ALA A 239 2.02 -24.97 12.20
CA ALA A 239 3.17 -24.48 11.47
C ALA A 239 3.67 -23.14 12.06
N PRO A 240 4.99 -22.87 12.00
CA PRO A 240 5.57 -21.62 12.44
C PRO A 240 4.91 -20.40 11.79
N SER A 241 4.66 -19.38 12.62
CA SER A 241 4.27 -18.02 12.21
C SER A 241 5.45 -17.05 12.28
N LEU A 242 6.50 -17.42 13.02
CA LEU A 242 7.77 -16.72 13.15
C LEU A 242 8.92 -17.72 13.09
N ALA A 243 9.98 -17.38 12.36
CA ALA A 243 11.23 -18.12 12.33
C ALA A 243 12.43 -17.19 12.54
N CYS A 244 13.38 -17.64 13.35
CA CYS A 244 14.70 -17.05 13.45
C CYS A 244 15.68 -17.89 12.64
N ILE A 245 16.43 -17.25 11.75
CA ILE A 245 17.33 -17.89 10.80
C ILE A 245 18.74 -17.32 10.98
N ASP A 246 19.77 -18.16 10.93
CA ASP A 246 21.16 -17.69 10.81
C ASP A 246 21.36 -17.11 9.41
N LYS A 247 21.54 -15.79 9.33
CA LYS A 247 21.59 -15.04 8.07
C LYS A 247 22.73 -15.45 7.14
N ARG A 248 23.76 -16.13 7.66
CA ARG A 248 24.93 -16.57 6.87
C ARG A 248 24.69 -17.91 6.19
N THR A 249 23.81 -18.74 6.75
CA THR A 249 23.68 -20.15 6.34
C THR A 249 22.27 -20.55 5.94
N GLY A 250 21.26 -19.72 6.23
CA GLY A 250 19.85 -20.07 6.01
C GLY A 250 19.29 -21.09 7.02
N LYS A 251 20.09 -21.53 8.00
CA LYS A 251 19.66 -22.49 9.02
C LYS A 251 18.62 -21.88 9.96
N VAL A 252 17.47 -22.53 10.08
CA VAL A 252 16.45 -22.21 11.10
C VAL A 252 16.98 -22.57 12.48
N LEU A 253 16.97 -21.60 13.40
CA LEU A 253 17.51 -21.74 14.76
C LEU A 253 16.41 -21.99 15.79
N TRP A 254 15.31 -21.27 15.68
CA TRP A 254 14.11 -21.46 16.48
C TRP A 254 12.88 -20.94 15.73
N THR A 255 11.71 -21.40 16.14
CA THR A 255 10.41 -20.99 15.58
C THR A 255 9.39 -20.75 16.68
N ASP A 256 8.36 -19.97 16.37
CA ASP A 256 7.14 -19.83 17.17
C ASP A 256 5.92 -20.01 16.26
N ASN A 257 4.91 -20.72 16.76
CA ASN A 257 3.68 -21.00 16.02
C ASN A 257 2.51 -20.11 16.43
N SER A 258 2.70 -19.14 17.34
CA SER A 258 1.64 -18.21 17.72
C SER A 258 1.26 -17.35 16.50
N PRO A 259 -0.04 -17.16 16.21
CA PRO A 259 -1.19 -17.48 17.04
C PRO A 259 -1.90 -18.80 16.67
N GLY A 260 -1.31 -19.59 15.77
CA GLY A 260 -1.79 -20.89 15.33
C GLY A 260 -3.21 -20.84 14.76
N LYS A 261 -4.13 -21.62 15.34
CA LYS A 261 -5.54 -21.64 14.88
C LYS A 261 -6.30 -20.31 15.02
N ASN A 262 -5.74 -19.31 15.72
CA ASN A 262 -6.38 -18.02 15.95
C ASN A 262 -6.11 -16.98 14.85
N ILE A 263 -5.33 -17.31 13.81
CA ILE A 263 -5.11 -16.39 12.68
C ILE A 263 -6.46 -16.01 12.05
N LEU A 264 -6.76 -14.72 11.98
CA LEU A 264 -8.02 -14.23 11.40
C LEU A 264 -8.04 -14.43 9.89
N HIS A 265 -6.95 -14.03 9.22
CA HIS A 265 -6.82 -14.10 7.76
C HIS A 265 -5.39 -14.46 7.31
N THR A 266 -4.42 -13.56 7.49
CA THR A 266 -3.02 -13.73 7.06
C THR A 266 -2.04 -13.08 8.04
N GLN A 267 -0.74 -13.35 7.85
CA GLN A 267 0.38 -12.89 8.69
C GLN A 267 1.56 -12.38 7.87
N VAL A 268 1.50 -11.15 7.39
CA VAL A 268 2.50 -10.64 6.42
C VAL A 268 3.26 -9.40 6.86
N ALA A 269 2.87 -8.82 8.01
CA ALA A 269 3.47 -7.61 8.52
C ALA A 269 4.94 -7.81 8.96
N SER A 270 5.76 -6.79 8.75
CA SER A 270 7.20 -6.87 9.01
C SER A 270 7.50 -6.74 10.50
N PRO A 271 8.43 -7.54 11.05
CA PRO A 271 8.83 -7.42 12.45
C PRO A 271 9.82 -6.26 12.66
N LEU A 272 9.94 -5.86 13.92
CA LEU A 272 10.99 -4.96 14.42
C LEU A 272 11.87 -5.73 15.40
N VAL A 273 13.19 -5.54 15.36
CA VAL A 273 14.10 -6.01 16.42
C VAL A 273 14.95 -4.85 16.91
N ALA A 274 14.99 -4.66 18.22
CA ALA A 274 15.77 -3.60 18.83
C ALA A 274 16.12 -3.94 20.27
N GLU A 275 17.17 -3.30 20.79
CA GLU A 275 17.35 -3.18 22.23
C GLU A 275 16.53 -1.98 22.73
N ILE A 276 15.57 -2.25 23.62
CA ILE A 276 14.67 -1.24 24.17
C ILE A 276 14.79 -1.27 25.68
N ALA A 277 15.21 -0.14 26.26
CA ALA A 277 15.49 -0.02 27.69
C ALA A 277 16.37 -1.15 28.25
N GLY A 278 17.44 -1.52 27.51
CA GLY A 278 18.40 -2.55 27.92
C GLY A 278 17.94 -4.00 27.71
N ARG A 279 16.78 -4.22 27.07
CA ARG A 279 16.29 -5.56 26.71
C ARG A 279 16.16 -5.69 25.19
N ALA A 280 16.91 -6.62 24.61
CA ALA A 280 16.78 -7.00 23.21
C ALA A 280 15.46 -7.75 22.97
N GLN A 281 14.70 -7.36 21.96
CA GLN A 281 13.33 -7.83 21.73
C GLN A 281 13.02 -7.86 20.24
N VAL A 282 12.48 -8.98 19.75
CA VAL A 282 11.83 -9.07 18.44
C VAL A 282 10.34 -8.86 18.64
N ILE A 283 9.78 -7.82 18.04
CA ILE A 283 8.38 -7.43 18.16
C ILE A 283 7.68 -7.76 16.83
N VAL A 284 6.65 -8.61 16.93
CA VAL A 284 6.02 -9.27 15.79
C VAL A 284 4.53 -8.94 15.76
N PRO A 285 4.07 -8.20 14.74
CA PRO A 285 2.65 -8.05 14.45
C PRO A 285 2.08 -9.37 13.91
N GLN A 286 0.96 -9.85 14.45
CA GLN A 286 0.40 -11.15 14.08
C GLN A 286 -1.07 -11.09 13.64
N GLY A 287 -1.48 -12.13 12.92
CA GLY A 287 -2.75 -12.19 12.19
C GLY A 287 -3.99 -12.40 13.06
N ASP A 288 -3.84 -12.53 14.37
CA ASP A 288 -4.92 -12.56 15.36
C ASP A 288 -5.22 -11.20 15.99
N GLY A 289 -4.49 -10.16 15.56
CA GLY A 289 -4.61 -8.81 16.09
C GLY A 289 -3.73 -8.53 17.32
N TRP A 290 -2.85 -9.48 17.68
CA TRP A 290 -1.94 -9.32 18.79
C TRP A 290 -0.53 -8.96 18.30
N LEU A 291 0.10 -8.06 19.05
CA LEU A 291 1.51 -7.77 18.97
C LEU A 291 2.23 -8.63 20.01
N ARG A 292 3.24 -9.40 19.62
CA ARG A 292 4.01 -10.26 20.53
C ARG A 292 5.47 -9.88 20.51
N SER A 293 6.14 -9.98 21.65
CA SER A 293 7.57 -9.74 21.77
C SER A 293 8.30 -10.98 22.27
N PHE A 294 9.43 -11.27 21.66
CA PHE A 294 10.24 -12.45 21.92
C PHE A 294 11.68 -12.07 22.20
N ASP A 295 12.35 -12.87 23.02
CA ASP A 295 13.80 -12.82 23.15
C ASP A 295 14.46 -13.21 21.81
N PRO A 296 15.33 -12.36 21.23
CA PRO A 296 15.89 -12.58 19.90
C PRO A 296 16.68 -13.90 19.75
N LYS A 297 17.29 -14.38 20.84
CA LYS A 297 18.18 -15.55 20.80
C LYS A 297 17.45 -16.86 21.06
N SER A 298 16.56 -16.88 22.04
CA SER A 298 15.88 -18.08 22.52
C SER A 298 14.48 -18.27 21.95
N GLY A 299 13.87 -17.23 21.38
CA GLY A 299 12.47 -17.26 20.95
C GLY A 299 11.47 -17.27 22.11
N LYS A 300 11.91 -17.05 23.35
CA LYS A 300 11.02 -17.00 24.52
C LYS A 300 10.11 -15.77 24.43
N LEU A 301 8.80 -15.99 24.55
CA LEU A 301 7.82 -14.89 24.65
C LEU A 301 8.09 -14.04 25.90
N LEU A 302 8.23 -12.73 25.70
CA LEU A 302 8.46 -11.72 26.74
C LEU A 302 7.14 -11.04 27.13
N TRP A 303 6.40 -10.54 26.15
CA TRP A 303 5.09 -9.94 26.38
C TRP A 303 4.19 -10.03 25.15
N LYS A 304 2.89 -9.76 25.35
CA LYS A 304 1.89 -9.71 24.28
C LYS A 304 0.85 -8.62 24.56
N PHE A 305 0.35 -8.00 23.50
CA PHE A 305 -0.65 -6.93 23.55
C PHE A 305 -1.72 -7.16 22.47
N ASP A 306 -2.99 -7.26 22.86
CA ASP A 306 -4.12 -7.30 21.91
C ASP A 306 -4.49 -5.88 21.50
N THR A 307 -4.36 -5.58 20.20
CA THR A 307 -4.74 -4.27 19.66
C THR A 307 -6.25 -4.11 19.54
N ASN A 308 -7.02 -5.18 19.66
CA ASN A 308 -8.47 -5.13 19.56
C ASN A 308 -9.14 -4.95 20.93
N ALA A 309 -10.26 -4.23 20.96
CA ALA A 309 -11.19 -4.29 22.08
C ALA A 309 -11.67 -5.73 22.30
N LYS A 310 -11.84 -6.18 23.55
CA LYS A 310 -12.17 -7.59 23.80
C LYS A 310 -13.55 -8.01 23.31
N ALA A 311 -14.48 -7.05 23.21
CA ALA A 311 -15.81 -7.27 22.67
C ALA A 311 -15.86 -7.29 21.12
N SER A 312 -14.78 -6.89 20.45
CA SER A 312 -14.72 -6.87 18.98
C SER A 312 -14.94 -8.26 18.36
N LYS A 313 -15.54 -8.27 17.18
CA LYS A 313 -15.95 -9.45 16.42
C LYS A 313 -15.31 -9.44 15.04
N TRP A 314 -14.73 -10.57 14.69
CA TRP A 314 -14.38 -10.87 13.32
C TRP A 314 -15.62 -11.34 12.58
N ILE A 315 -15.95 -10.65 11.50
CA ILE A 315 -16.97 -11.09 10.55
C ILE A 315 -16.32 -11.08 9.18
N LEU A 316 -16.31 -12.25 8.53
CA LEU A 316 -15.69 -12.44 7.22
C LEU A 316 -16.19 -11.39 6.21
N GLY A 317 -15.26 -10.91 5.37
CA GLY A 317 -15.52 -9.84 4.40
C GLY A 317 -15.59 -8.45 5.04
N GLY A 318 -14.82 -8.23 6.11
CA GLY A 318 -14.62 -6.90 6.70
C GLY A 318 -15.82 -6.27 7.40
N ARG A 319 -16.90 -7.03 7.66
CA ARG A 319 -18.13 -6.48 8.31
C ARG A 319 -18.02 -6.34 9.83
N GLY A 320 -16.97 -6.88 10.43
CA GLY A 320 -16.73 -6.83 11.87
C GLY A 320 -15.90 -5.61 12.28
N ASP A 321 -15.59 -5.48 13.55
CA ASP A 321 -14.72 -4.43 14.12
C ASP A 321 -13.40 -5.01 14.68
N ARG A 322 -13.21 -6.34 14.60
CA ARG A 322 -11.95 -7.00 14.92
C ARG A 322 -11.02 -6.98 13.72
N ASN A 323 -9.74 -6.72 13.98
CA ASN A 323 -8.71 -6.51 12.99
C ASN A 323 -7.48 -7.40 13.24
N ASN A 324 -6.72 -7.61 12.16
CA ASN A 324 -5.38 -8.17 12.16
C ASN A 324 -4.38 -7.04 12.48
N ILE A 325 -3.08 -7.34 12.51
CA ILE A 325 -2.05 -6.30 12.40
C ILE A 325 -1.32 -6.48 11.08
N LEU A 326 -1.44 -5.48 10.21
CA LEU A 326 -0.83 -5.45 8.89
C LEU A 326 0.24 -4.37 8.73
N ALA A 327 0.22 -3.35 9.61
CA ALA A 327 1.23 -2.32 9.69
C ALA A 327 2.53 -2.84 10.34
N THR A 328 3.64 -2.16 10.08
CA THR A 328 4.93 -2.42 10.72
C THR A 328 5.03 -1.59 12.01
N PRO A 329 5.45 -2.18 13.14
CA PRO A 329 5.62 -1.43 14.39
C PRO A 329 6.79 -0.45 14.28
N VAL A 330 6.61 0.74 14.82
CA VAL A 330 7.61 1.82 14.82
C VAL A 330 8.14 2.05 16.24
N LEU A 331 9.45 2.10 16.39
CA LEU A 331 10.14 2.44 17.63
C LEU A 331 10.54 3.91 17.62
N TYR A 332 10.10 4.66 18.64
CA TYR A 332 10.54 6.02 18.88
C TYR A 332 10.60 6.26 20.39
N GLU A 333 11.74 6.75 20.90
CA GLU A 333 11.97 7.05 22.33
C GLU A 333 11.55 5.92 23.29
N ASN A 334 11.95 4.67 23.01
CA ASN A 334 11.58 3.47 23.78
C ASN A 334 10.07 3.17 23.85
N ARG A 335 9.28 3.73 22.93
CA ARG A 335 7.85 3.44 22.75
C ARG A 335 7.60 2.76 21.42
N ILE A 336 6.57 1.91 21.39
CA ILE A 336 6.13 1.23 20.17
C ILE A 336 4.81 1.84 19.72
N TYR A 337 4.75 2.23 18.46
CA TYR A 337 3.56 2.74 17.79
C TYR A 337 3.09 1.73 16.76
N ILE A 338 1.81 1.37 16.79
CA ILE A 338 1.24 0.39 15.86
C ILE A 338 -0.24 0.65 15.61
N CYS A 339 -0.67 0.48 14.36
CA CYS A 339 -2.07 0.46 13.95
C CYS A 339 -2.53 -0.96 13.67
N ASN A 340 -3.81 -1.25 13.91
CA ASN A 340 -4.45 -2.47 13.44
C ASN A 340 -5.30 -2.22 12.20
N GLY A 341 -5.63 -3.30 11.49
CA GLY A 341 -6.47 -3.19 10.29
C GLY A 341 -6.78 -4.53 9.65
N GLN A 342 -7.45 -4.47 8.51
CA GLN A 342 -7.61 -5.60 7.60
C GLN A 342 -7.02 -5.22 6.26
N GLU A 343 -6.96 -6.20 5.35
CA GLU A 343 -6.62 -5.90 3.97
C GLU A 343 -7.63 -4.93 3.36
N MET A 344 -7.13 -4.12 2.42
CA MET A 344 -7.90 -3.04 1.81
C MET A 344 -9.11 -3.57 1.04
N GLU A 345 -9.03 -4.79 0.53
CA GLU A 345 -10.11 -5.52 -0.15
C GLU A 345 -11.27 -5.89 0.78
N HIS A 346 -11.04 -6.01 2.08
CA HIS A 346 -12.11 -6.19 3.06
C HIS A 346 -12.88 -4.90 3.35
N GLY A 347 -12.44 -3.79 2.77
CA GLY A 347 -13.07 -2.49 2.92
C GLY A 347 -12.82 -1.84 4.27
N GLU A 348 -13.47 -0.70 4.41
CA GLU A 348 -13.36 0.20 5.54
C GLU A 348 -13.98 -0.41 6.82
N GLY A 349 -13.45 -0.01 7.98
CA GLY A 349 -14.01 -0.26 9.28
C GLY A 349 -13.20 0.44 10.39
N PRO A 350 -13.69 0.39 11.64
CA PRO A 350 -12.99 0.98 12.77
C PRO A 350 -11.63 0.31 12.99
N ALA A 351 -10.67 1.08 13.51
CA ALA A 351 -9.36 0.59 13.92
C ALA A 351 -8.84 1.33 15.14
N ARG A 352 -7.59 1.03 15.49
CA ARG A 352 -6.91 1.57 16.65
C ARG A 352 -5.45 1.81 16.33
N LEU A 353 -4.99 3.01 16.65
CA LEU A 353 -3.57 3.34 16.79
C LEU A 353 -3.22 3.33 18.28
N VAL A 354 -2.16 2.63 18.67
CA VAL A 354 -1.70 2.58 20.07
C VAL A 354 -0.24 2.99 20.20
N CYS A 355 0.07 3.61 21.33
CA CYS A 355 1.43 3.78 21.84
C CYS A 355 1.62 2.90 23.08
N LEU A 356 2.68 2.09 23.07
CA LEU A 356 2.92 1.05 24.07
C LEU A 356 4.25 1.27 24.79
N ASP A 357 4.27 0.89 26.06
CA ASP A 357 5.46 0.65 26.87
C ASP A 357 5.89 -0.83 26.73
N PRO A 358 6.97 -1.11 25.96
CA PRO A 358 7.43 -2.47 25.68
C PRO A 358 8.36 -3.02 26.78
N THR A 359 8.45 -2.38 27.95
CA THR A 359 9.35 -2.80 29.04
C THR A 359 8.72 -3.83 29.99
N LYS A 360 7.39 -3.94 29.99
CA LYS A 360 6.64 -4.91 30.81
C LYS A 360 6.82 -6.36 30.32
N THR A 361 6.29 -7.32 31.08
CA THR A 361 6.36 -8.77 30.78
C THR A 361 4.97 -9.39 30.92
N GLY A 362 4.67 -10.45 30.17
CA GLY A 362 3.39 -11.16 30.21
C GLY A 362 2.32 -10.54 29.32
N ASP A 363 1.05 -10.70 29.69
CA ASP A 363 -0.05 -10.01 28.99
C ASP A 363 -0.10 -8.55 29.43
N ILE A 364 0.22 -7.66 28.51
CA ILE A 364 0.27 -6.22 28.72
C ILE A 364 -0.88 -5.51 28.00
N SER A 365 -1.87 -6.24 27.48
CA SER A 365 -3.07 -5.69 26.85
C SER A 365 -3.77 -4.69 27.78
N SER A 366 -4.52 -3.73 27.24
CA SER A 366 -5.31 -2.79 28.06
C SER A 366 -6.37 -3.49 28.91
N GLU A 367 -6.92 -4.58 28.41
CA GLU A 367 -7.97 -5.37 29.04
C GLU A 367 -7.62 -6.86 29.07
N LEU A 368 -8.15 -7.57 30.06
CA LEU A 368 -8.18 -9.03 30.14
C LEU A 368 -9.60 -9.54 29.87
N ALA A 369 -9.71 -10.65 29.13
CA ALA A 369 -10.96 -11.37 28.99
C ALA A 369 -11.13 -12.34 30.16
N VAL A 370 -12.28 -12.31 30.83
CA VAL A 370 -12.59 -13.18 31.97
C VAL A 370 -13.95 -13.85 31.82
N ASP A 371 -14.11 -15.02 32.44
CA ASP A 371 -15.40 -15.69 32.56
C ASP A 371 -16.32 -14.97 33.57
N MET A 372 -17.53 -15.53 33.77
CA MET A 372 -18.51 -14.98 34.70
C MET A 372 -18.04 -14.90 36.17
N ASN A 373 -17.01 -15.68 36.53
CA ASN A 373 -16.41 -15.74 37.87
C ASN A 373 -15.14 -14.89 37.99
N GLY A 374 -14.75 -14.17 36.93
CA GLY A 374 -13.56 -13.33 36.91
C GLY A 374 -12.25 -14.07 36.61
N LYS A 375 -12.30 -15.34 36.20
CA LYS A 375 -11.10 -16.09 35.80
C LYS A 375 -10.69 -15.72 34.38
N VAL A 376 -9.42 -15.44 34.15
CA VAL A 376 -8.88 -15.14 32.80
C VAL A 376 -9.10 -16.32 31.86
N ILE A 377 -9.68 -16.03 30.70
CA ILE A 377 -9.98 -17.02 29.66
C ILE A 377 -8.97 -16.98 28.51
N ALA A 378 -8.87 -18.11 27.80
CA ALA A 378 -8.00 -18.23 26.63
C ALA A 378 -8.49 -17.33 25.49
N HIS A 379 -7.55 -16.90 24.64
CA HIS A 379 -7.88 -16.11 23.46
C HIS A 379 -8.74 -16.93 22.47
N LYS A 380 -9.84 -16.32 22.02
CA LYS A 380 -10.76 -16.86 21.03
C LYS A 380 -10.63 -16.07 19.72
N ARG A 381 -10.39 -16.78 18.62
CA ARG A 381 -10.21 -16.25 17.26
C ARG A 381 -11.20 -15.14 16.89
N TYR A 382 -12.50 -15.43 16.90
CA TYR A 382 -13.50 -14.53 16.32
C TYR A 382 -14.00 -13.44 17.26
N GLN A 383 -13.95 -13.66 18.57
CA GLN A 383 -14.40 -12.70 19.57
C GLN A 383 -13.85 -13.09 20.93
N ALA A 384 -13.12 -12.20 21.60
CA ALA A 384 -12.46 -12.54 22.87
C ALA A 384 -13.45 -12.62 24.04
N VAL A 385 -14.44 -11.73 24.10
CA VAL A 385 -15.48 -11.67 25.15
C VAL A 385 -16.87 -11.72 24.53
N ASP A 386 -17.67 -12.71 24.92
CA ASP A 386 -19.10 -12.80 24.63
C ASP A 386 -19.95 -12.54 25.88
N ALA A 387 -20.44 -11.29 25.99
CA ALA A 387 -21.28 -10.86 27.10
C ALA A 387 -22.58 -11.67 27.23
N LYS A 388 -23.06 -12.32 26.15
CA LYS A 388 -24.32 -13.11 26.19
C LYS A 388 -24.22 -14.33 27.10
N ILE A 389 -23.01 -14.85 27.29
CA ILE A 389 -22.74 -15.99 28.16
C ILE A 389 -22.06 -15.57 29.49
N GLY A 390 -22.05 -14.26 29.78
CA GLY A 390 -21.55 -13.72 31.05
C GLY A 390 -20.05 -13.43 31.11
N GLU A 391 -19.31 -13.58 30.02
CA GLU A 391 -17.90 -13.17 29.94
C GLU A 391 -17.77 -11.65 29.97
N LYS A 392 -16.63 -11.14 30.46
CA LYS A 392 -16.38 -9.71 30.65
C LYS A 392 -14.97 -9.31 30.21
N ALA A 393 -14.83 -8.06 29.78
CA ALA A 393 -13.54 -7.39 29.67
C ALA A 393 -13.29 -6.63 30.98
N ILE A 394 -12.13 -6.83 31.59
CA ILE A 394 -11.71 -6.09 32.79
C ILE A 394 -10.41 -5.36 32.51
N ALA A 395 -10.19 -4.20 33.15
CA ALA A 395 -8.94 -3.48 33.02
C ALA A 395 -7.76 -4.36 33.47
N ASN A 396 -6.67 -4.36 32.70
CA ASN A 396 -5.47 -5.08 33.04
C ASN A 396 -4.56 -4.20 33.91
N PRO A 397 -4.30 -4.54 35.19
CA PRO A 397 -3.37 -3.77 36.02
C PRO A 397 -1.93 -3.79 35.48
N ASN A 398 -1.58 -4.79 34.65
CA ASN A 398 -0.29 -4.89 33.98
C ASN A 398 -0.28 -4.22 32.58
N SER A 399 -1.31 -3.44 32.21
CA SER A 399 -1.41 -2.80 30.89
C SER A 399 -0.13 -2.01 30.55
N GLY A 400 0.42 -2.26 29.38
CA GLY A 400 1.50 -1.49 28.77
C GLY A 400 0.98 -0.39 27.84
N LEU A 401 -0.33 -0.16 27.76
CA LEU A 401 -0.89 0.94 26.99
C LEU A 401 -0.48 2.27 27.61
N VAL A 402 0.14 3.15 26.82
CA VAL A 402 0.43 4.54 27.20
C VAL A 402 -0.74 5.44 26.79
N TRP A 403 -1.15 5.34 25.53
CA TRP A 403 -2.34 6.00 25.00
C TRP A 403 -2.84 5.25 23.76
N GLU A 404 -4.09 5.50 23.39
CA GLU A 404 -4.71 5.01 22.16
C GLU A 404 -5.45 6.13 21.43
N PHE A 405 -5.52 6.02 20.10
CA PHE A 405 -6.40 6.79 19.26
C PHE A 405 -7.36 5.82 18.54
N VAL A 406 -8.63 5.93 18.88
CA VAL A 406 -9.74 5.19 18.25
C VAL A 406 -10.70 6.21 17.65
N LYS A 407 -11.22 7.12 18.49
CA LYS A 407 -12.19 8.14 18.09
C LYS A 407 -12.19 9.31 19.07
N GLU A 408 -12.29 10.54 18.59
CA GLU A 408 -12.36 11.75 19.43
C GLU A 408 -13.63 12.60 19.25
N GLY A 409 -14.51 12.21 18.34
CA GLY A 409 -15.72 12.97 18.01
C GLY A 409 -16.83 12.06 17.46
N LYS A 410 -17.78 12.64 16.72
CA LYS A 410 -18.91 11.90 16.14
C LYS A 410 -18.77 11.69 14.64
N GLU A 411 -18.00 12.55 13.99
CA GLU A 411 -17.85 12.54 12.55
C GLU A 411 -16.93 11.41 12.10
N PHE A 412 -16.95 11.15 10.80
CA PHE A 412 -16.11 10.12 10.19
C PHE A 412 -14.64 10.44 10.40
N GLU A 413 -14.26 11.70 10.20
CA GLU A 413 -12.88 12.17 10.21
C GLU A 413 -12.27 12.22 11.62
N ASP A 414 -13.08 12.01 12.66
CA ASP A 414 -12.64 11.96 14.06
C ASP A 414 -12.25 10.55 14.52
N GLU A 415 -12.30 9.55 13.63
CA GLU A 415 -12.07 8.14 13.90
C GLU A 415 -10.81 7.63 13.18
N MET A 416 -10.09 6.71 13.84
CA MET A 416 -9.04 5.94 13.20
C MET A 416 -9.68 4.77 12.45
N HIS A 417 -9.51 4.75 11.13
CA HIS A 417 -10.00 3.64 10.31
C HIS A 417 -8.93 2.59 10.06
N ARG A 418 -9.36 1.43 9.57
CA ARG A 418 -8.46 0.33 9.19
C ARG A 418 -7.33 0.83 8.33
N THR A 419 -6.13 0.37 8.66
CA THR A 419 -4.95 0.72 7.90
C THR A 419 -3.97 -0.45 7.79
N VAL A 420 -3.22 -0.39 6.71
CA VAL A 420 -2.05 -1.23 6.46
C VAL A 420 -0.77 -0.38 6.55
N SER A 421 -0.94 0.94 6.63
CA SER A 421 0.12 1.93 6.72
C SER A 421 0.74 1.93 8.12
N SER A 422 2.06 2.12 8.15
CA SER A 422 2.80 2.36 9.39
C SER A 422 2.84 3.86 9.68
N VAL A 423 3.18 4.25 10.90
CA VAL A 423 3.28 5.68 11.25
C VAL A 423 4.68 6.25 10.98
N ALA A 424 4.81 7.57 11.00
CA ALA A 424 6.10 8.26 11.13
C ALA A 424 6.07 9.12 12.40
N VAL A 425 7.12 9.04 13.23
CA VAL A 425 7.17 9.75 14.52
C VAL A 425 8.42 10.61 14.62
N HIS A 426 8.24 11.92 14.76
CA HIS A 426 9.37 12.85 14.90
C HIS A 426 8.95 14.12 15.63
N ASN A 427 9.88 14.71 16.41
CA ASN A 427 9.67 15.94 17.17
C ASN A 427 8.39 15.96 18.01
N GLY A 428 8.08 14.83 18.67
CA GLY A 428 6.89 14.70 19.51
C GLY A 428 5.57 14.60 18.74
N LEU A 429 5.60 14.43 17.41
CA LEU A 429 4.42 14.27 16.56
C LEU A 429 4.39 12.89 15.92
N VAL A 430 3.19 12.33 15.80
CA VAL A 430 2.87 11.11 15.05
C VAL A 430 2.09 11.51 13.82
N ILE A 431 2.60 11.15 12.64
CA ILE A 431 1.86 11.19 11.40
C ILE A 431 1.36 9.78 11.10
N ALA A 432 0.04 9.63 11.03
CA ALA A 432 -0.63 8.38 10.71
C ALA A 432 -1.53 8.56 9.49
N ALA A 433 -1.67 7.53 8.67
CA ALA A 433 -2.61 7.53 7.57
C ALA A 433 -3.46 6.26 7.62
N ASP A 434 -4.72 6.36 7.20
CA ASP A 434 -5.64 5.24 7.16
C ASP A 434 -6.19 4.93 5.76
N GLY A 435 -6.77 3.74 5.65
CA GLY A 435 -7.30 3.23 4.40
C GLY A 435 -8.54 3.97 3.89
N ALA A 436 -9.16 4.80 4.73
CA ALA A 436 -10.25 5.67 4.31
C ALA A 436 -9.75 6.92 3.56
N GLY A 437 -8.45 7.21 3.63
CA GLY A 437 -7.83 8.39 3.03
C GLY A 437 -7.57 9.52 4.01
N LEU A 438 -7.75 9.29 5.32
CA LEU A 438 -7.46 10.29 6.33
C LEU A 438 -5.99 10.26 6.74
N ILE A 439 -5.43 11.45 6.87
CA ILE A 439 -4.10 11.72 7.40
C ILE A 439 -4.27 12.42 8.73
N HIS A 440 -3.66 11.89 9.79
CA HIS A 440 -3.78 12.39 11.15
C HIS A 440 -2.41 12.86 11.66
N CYS A 441 -2.40 14.01 12.34
CA CYS A 441 -1.26 14.47 13.13
C CYS A 441 -1.62 14.45 14.61
N LEU A 442 -0.90 13.66 15.39
CA LEU A 442 -1.17 13.46 16.81
C LEU A 442 0.05 13.79 17.67
N SER A 443 -0.18 14.06 18.94
CA SER A 443 0.87 14.10 19.95
C SER A 443 1.45 12.71 20.18
N ALA A 444 2.77 12.54 20.03
CA ALA A 444 3.46 11.31 20.41
C ALA A 444 3.36 11.01 21.92
N LYS A 445 3.14 12.05 22.74
CA LYS A 445 3.05 11.92 24.19
C LYS A 445 1.66 11.49 24.67
N THR A 446 0.60 12.03 24.07
CA THR A 446 -0.77 11.89 24.60
C THR A 446 -1.74 11.19 23.65
N GLY A 447 -1.41 11.08 22.36
CA GLY A 447 -2.35 10.62 21.34
C GLY A 447 -3.42 11.66 20.97
N GLU A 448 -3.38 12.87 21.53
CA GLU A 448 -4.30 13.96 21.15
C GLU A 448 -4.07 14.34 19.69
N ARG A 449 -5.13 14.39 18.87
CA ARG A 449 -5.04 14.79 17.48
C ARG A 449 -5.03 16.32 17.38
N TYR A 450 -4.04 16.85 16.67
CA TYR A 450 -3.93 18.26 16.36
C TYR A 450 -4.75 18.64 15.13
N TRP A 451 -4.67 17.82 14.08
CA TRP A 451 -5.42 18.00 12.85
C TRP A 451 -5.54 16.68 12.08
N ALA A 452 -6.52 16.62 11.17
CA ALA A 452 -6.57 15.64 10.10
C ALA A 452 -6.78 16.30 8.73
N TYR A 453 -6.49 15.53 7.68
CA TYR A 453 -6.73 15.87 6.29
C TYR A 453 -7.34 14.68 5.56
N ASP A 454 -8.37 14.90 4.75
CA ASP A 454 -8.97 13.90 3.87
C ASP A 454 -8.38 14.04 2.46
N ALA A 455 -7.56 13.06 2.08
CA ALA A 455 -6.96 12.99 0.75
C ALA A 455 -7.95 12.53 -0.33
N LEU A 456 -9.19 12.15 0.04
CA LEU A 456 -10.25 11.66 -0.86
C LEU A 456 -9.90 10.40 -1.65
N ALA A 457 -8.77 9.77 -1.34
CA ALA A 457 -8.25 8.55 -1.92
C ALA A 457 -7.62 7.69 -0.84
N ALA A 458 -7.72 6.36 -0.97
CA ALA A 458 -7.19 5.43 0.01
C ALA A 458 -5.66 5.55 0.14
N ILE A 459 -5.15 5.46 1.37
CA ILE A 459 -3.70 5.54 1.64
C ILE A 459 -3.21 4.19 2.17
N TRP A 460 -2.22 3.64 1.48
CA TRP A 460 -1.65 2.33 1.78
C TRP A 460 -0.21 2.45 2.30
N ALA A 461 0.53 3.41 1.75
CA ALA A 461 1.92 3.69 2.06
C ALA A 461 2.11 4.27 3.47
N ALA A 462 3.26 4.02 4.07
CA ALA A 462 3.71 4.73 5.25
C ALA A 462 4.06 6.20 4.91
N PRO A 463 3.73 7.17 5.77
CA PRO A 463 4.24 8.53 5.67
C PRO A 463 5.77 8.54 5.73
N LEU A 464 6.41 9.48 5.05
CA LEU A 464 7.85 9.74 5.14
C LEU A 464 8.09 11.16 5.65
N ILE A 465 9.00 11.30 6.61
CA ILE A 465 9.43 12.61 7.12
C ILE A 465 10.88 12.88 6.67
N VAL A 466 11.12 14.00 6.01
CA VAL A 466 12.47 14.48 5.62
C VAL A 466 12.63 15.89 6.17
N GLY A 467 13.42 16.04 7.21
CA GLY A 467 13.52 17.26 8.01
C GLY A 467 12.15 17.66 8.54
N GLU A 468 11.63 18.77 8.01
CA GLU A 468 10.31 19.30 8.36
C GLU A 468 9.25 19.02 7.30
N THR A 469 9.54 18.21 6.28
CA THR A 469 8.61 17.88 5.19
C THR A 469 8.03 16.49 5.39
N VAL A 470 6.72 16.37 5.25
CA VAL A 470 5.96 15.11 5.34
C VAL A 470 5.43 14.76 3.96
N TYR A 471 5.67 13.53 3.51
CA TYR A 471 5.22 12.98 2.22
C TYR A 471 4.26 11.84 2.44
N ILE A 472 3.07 11.92 1.84
CA ILE A 472 2.04 10.89 1.95
C ILE A 472 1.39 10.68 0.58
N PRO A 473 1.73 9.59 -0.13
CA PRO A 473 1.08 9.28 -1.39
C PRO A 473 -0.25 8.54 -1.20
N ASP A 474 -1.11 8.64 -2.20
CA ASP A 474 -2.40 7.94 -2.24
C ASP A 474 -2.61 7.07 -3.50
N GLU A 475 -3.71 6.34 -3.49
CA GLU A 475 -4.08 5.41 -4.56
C GLU A 475 -4.43 6.10 -5.89
N ASP A 476 -4.81 7.38 -5.89
CA ASP A 476 -5.06 8.17 -7.10
C ASP A 476 -3.75 8.66 -7.77
N GLY A 477 -2.62 8.41 -7.11
CA GLY A 477 -1.29 8.74 -7.62
C GLY A 477 -0.89 10.17 -7.32
N GLU A 478 -1.49 10.76 -6.31
CA GLU A 478 -1.13 12.08 -5.79
C GLU A 478 -0.17 11.93 -4.60
N MET A 479 0.72 12.91 -4.46
CA MET A 479 1.60 13.05 -3.30
C MET A 479 1.16 14.27 -2.51
N ASN A 480 0.63 14.03 -1.31
CA ASN A 480 0.24 15.05 -0.36
C ASN A 480 1.47 15.45 0.48
N ILE A 481 1.82 16.74 0.45
CA ILE A 481 3.00 17.28 1.14
C ILE A 481 2.59 18.27 2.23
N PHE A 482 3.05 18.03 3.45
CA PHE A 482 2.81 18.89 4.60
C PHE A 482 4.12 19.34 5.24
N ARG A 483 4.04 20.39 6.06
CA ARG A 483 5.09 20.68 7.04
C ARG A 483 4.81 19.90 8.32
N LEU A 484 5.85 19.35 8.94
CA LEU A 484 5.76 18.69 10.23
C LEU A 484 5.46 19.74 11.31
N SER A 485 4.19 19.85 11.72
CA SER A 485 3.75 20.83 12.72
C SER A 485 2.42 20.42 13.37
N ALA A 486 2.30 20.66 14.67
CA ALA A 486 1.01 20.58 15.38
C ALA A 486 0.08 21.74 15.01
N ASP A 487 0.62 22.92 14.69
CA ASP A 487 -0.19 24.04 14.20
C ASP A 487 -0.62 23.77 12.75
N PRO A 488 -1.93 23.59 12.48
CA PRO A 488 -2.43 23.29 11.14
C PRO A 488 -2.13 24.41 10.14
N LYS A 489 -2.05 25.67 10.57
CA LYS A 489 -1.73 26.82 9.69
C LYS A 489 -0.25 26.87 9.29
N ARG A 490 0.61 26.14 10.00
CA ARG A 490 2.01 25.92 9.60
C ARG A 490 2.18 24.63 8.81
N ALA A 491 1.40 23.60 9.14
CA ALA A 491 1.41 22.31 8.45
C ALA A 491 0.91 22.42 7.00
N MET A 492 -0.07 23.29 6.78
CA MET A 492 -0.83 23.45 5.56
C MET A 492 -0.89 24.93 5.14
N LYS A 493 -1.39 25.18 3.93
CA LYS A 493 -1.61 26.53 3.39
C LYS A 493 -3.11 26.84 3.29
N PRO A 494 -3.52 28.13 3.31
CA PRO A 494 -4.89 28.51 2.99
C PRO A 494 -5.31 28.04 1.59
N GLY A 495 -6.55 27.58 1.45
CA GLY A 495 -7.09 27.11 0.17
C GLY A 495 -8.61 27.13 0.13
N ASN A 496 -9.19 26.86 -1.03
CA ASN A 496 -10.64 26.77 -1.20
C ASN A 496 -11.06 25.29 -1.18
N GLY A 497 -11.70 24.84 -0.11
CA GLY A 497 -12.14 23.45 0.08
C GLY A 497 -12.10 23.05 1.55
N ARG A 498 -13.05 22.23 2.01
CA ARG A 498 -13.11 21.69 3.38
C ARG A 498 -12.56 20.27 3.37
N LEU A 499 -11.23 20.14 3.42
CA LEU A 499 -10.53 18.85 3.44
C LEU A 499 -9.69 18.65 4.71
N ALA A 500 -9.50 19.71 5.50
CA ALA A 500 -8.79 19.63 6.77
C ALA A 500 -9.75 19.77 7.95
N TYR A 501 -9.41 19.13 9.07
CA TYR A 501 -10.23 19.07 10.28
C TYR A 501 -9.37 19.40 11.50
N VAL A 502 -9.86 20.30 12.35
CA VAL A 502 -9.20 20.71 13.60
C VAL A 502 -10.21 20.63 14.71
N ARG A 503 -9.99 19.73 15.69
CA ARG A 503 -10.93 19.44 16.78
C ARG A 503 -12.35 19.15 16.25
N GLY A 504 -12.44 18.29 15.23
CA GLY A 504 -13.68 17.92 14.55
C GLY A 504 -14.35 19.00 13.71
N LYS A 505 -13.73 20.19 13.56
CA LYS A 505 -14.27 21.27 12.71
C LYS A 505 -13.54 21.35 11.39
N ALA A 506 -14.29 21.32 10.30
CA ALA A 506 -13.75 21.52 8.96
C ALA A 506 -13.15 22.92 8.82
N VAL A 507 -11.94 23.01 8.25
CA VAL A 507 -11.21 24.24 7.97
C VAL A 507 -10.71 24.26 6.53
N ASN A 508 -10.56 25.48 6.00
CA ASN A 508 -10.14 25.72 4.62
C ASN A 508 -8.61 25.74 4.48
N LEU A 509 -7.99 24.58 4.68
CA LEU A 509 -6.55 24.36 4.56
C LEU A 509 -6.28 23.22 3.57
N LEU A 510 -5.21 23.36 2.81
CA LEU A 510 -4.73 22.39 1.83
C LEU A 510 -3.26 22.03 2.09
N PRO A 511 -2.77 20.88 1.61
CA PRO A 511 -1.36 20.53 1.70
C PRO A 511 -0.48 21.62 1.08
N MET A 512 0.77 21.73 1.52
CA MET A 512 1.74 22.65 0.94
C MET A 512 1.86 22.43 -0.57
N ALA A 513 1.84 21.17 -1.00
CA ALA A 513 1.78 20.77 -2.39
C ALA A 513 1.04 19.43 -2.54
N GLU A 514 0.41 19.28 -3.70
CA GLU A 514 -0.32 18.10 -4.16
C GLU A 514 0.22 17.80 -5.56
N LEU A 515 1.00 16.71 -5.69
CA LEU A 515 1.81 16.48 -6.88
C LEU A 515 1.52 15.12 -7.53
N GLN A 516 1.13 15.16 -8.80
CA GLN A 516 0.62 13.99 -9.52
C GLN A 516 1.71 13.15 -10.20
N PHE A 517 1.60 11.82 -10.07
CA PHE A 517 2.42 10.83 -10.76
C PHE A 517 1.69 10.11 -11.91
N GLY A 518 0.36 10.26 -12.01
CA GLY A 518 -0.44 9.74 -13.12
C GLY A 518 -0.71 8.24 -13.05
N SER A 519 -0.33 7.60 -11.95
CA SER A 519 -0.61 6.20 -11.63
C SER A 519 -0.57 6.03 -10.11
N SER A 520 -1.38 5.10 -9.61
CA SER A 520 -1.46 4.74 -8.20
C SER A 520 -0.10 4.54 -7.55
N ILE A 521 0.06 5.09 -6.34
CA ILE A 521 1.24 4.95 -5.50
C ILE A 521 0.81 4.20 -4.24
N GLN A 522 1.14 2.92 -4.21
CA GLN A 522 0.90 2.07 -3.04
C GLN A 522 2.17 1.86 -2.20
N PRO A 523 3.37 1.66 -2.80
CA PRO A 523 4.62 1.58 -2.05
C PRO A 523 4.97 2.86 -1.30
N SER A 524 5.67 2.69 -0.18
CA SER A 524 6.11 3.82 0.64
C SER A 524 7.18 4.65 -0.08
N PRO A 525 7.14 5.99 0.01
CA PRO A 525 8.20 6.83 -0.53
C PRO A 525 9.48 6.65 0.27
N VAL A 526 10.64 6.80 -0.38
CA VAL A 526 11.95 6.68 0.27
C VAL A 526 12.82 7.88 -0.05
N PHE A 527 13.54 8.40 0.94
CA PHE A 527 14.54 9.44 0.73
C PHE A 527 15.92 8.94 1.14
N ALA A 528 16.82 8.86 0.17
CA ALA A 528 18.21 8.43 0.37
C ALA A 528 19.12 9.34 -0.46
N ASN A 529 20.32 9.63 0.05
CA ASN A 529 21.38 10.32 -0.71
C ASN A 529 20.90 11.61 -1.42
N GLY A 530 20.06 12.41 -0.73
CA GLY A 530 19.51 13.67 -1.25
C GLY A 530 18.45 13.53 -2.35
N THR A 531 17.92 12.32 -2.56
CA THR A 531 16.99 11.99 -3.64
C THR A 531 15.74 11.31 -3.07
N LEU A 532 14.57 11.77 -3.51
CA LEU A 532 13.28 11.14 -3.22
C LEU A 532 12.97 10.10 -4.30
N TYR A 533 12.74 8.85 -3.90
CA TYR A 533 12.40 7.71 -4.75
C TYR A 533 10.94 7.35 -4.58
N ILE A 534 10.21 7.37 -5.70
CA ILE A 534 8.79 7.04 -5.76
C ILE A 534 8.58 5.86 -6.68
N THR A 535 7.90 4.84 -6.16
CA THR A 535 7.47 3.67 -6.92
C THR A 535 5.99 3.78 -7.19
N THR A 536 5.63 3.97 -8.44
CA THR A 536 4.24 3.82 -8.92
C THR A 536 4.01 2.37 -9.34
N ARG A 537 2.78 2.04 -9.77
CA ARG A 537 2.46 0.71 -10.31
C ARG A 537 3.48 0.16 -11.32
N HIS A 538 4.08 1.02 -12.15
CA HIS A 538 4.89 0.60 -13.30
C HIS A 538 6.20 1.39 -13.51
N LYS A 539 6.56 2.30 -12.60
CA LYS A 539 7.78 3.11 -12.70
C LYS A 539 8.42 3.37 -11.36
N LEU A 540 9.75 3.40 -11.36
CA LEU A 540 10.58 3.96 -10.31
C LEU A 540 11.08 5.34 -10.77
N GLN A 541 10.90 6.37 -9.94
CA GLN A 541 11.28 7.74 -10.27
C GLN A 541 12.17 8.32 -9.18
N ALA A 542 13.30 8.89 -9.59
CA ALA A 542 14.23 9.60 -8.72
C ALA A 542 14.04 11.12 -8.87
N ILE A 543 13.81 11.82 -7.76
CA ILE A 543 13.42 13.22 -7.71
C ILE A 543 14.42 13.99 -6.85
N ALA A 544 14.92 15.12 -7.34
CA ALA A 544 15.85 15.99 -6.62
C ALA A 544 15.20 17.35 -6.32
N ALA A 545 15.66 18.03 -5.27
CA ALA A 545 15.17 19.37 -4.91
C ALA A 545 15.38 20.40 -6.05
N LYS A 546 16.49 20.30 -6.79
CA LYS A 546 16.74 21.03 -8.05
C LYS A 546 17.54 20.13 -8.99
N LYS A 547 17.17 20.09 -10.27
CA LYS A 547 18.00 19.46 -11.31
C LYS A 547 19.29 20.28 -11.43
N THR A 548 20.43 19.74 -10.98
CA THR A 548 21.73 20.29 -11.39
C THR A 548 21.88 20.06 -12.89
N ASP A 549 22.18 21.12 -13.66
CA ASP A 549 22.29 21.11 -15.14
C ASP A 549 23.46 20.28 -15.70
N LYS A 550 23.77 19.13 -15.10
CA LYS A 550 24.65 18.14 -15.72
C LYS A 550 23.80 17.11 -16.47
N PRO A 551 23.92 17.02 -17.82
CA PRO A 551 23.22 16.01 -18.57
C PRO A 551 23.71 14.61 -18.17
N ALA A 552 22.78 13.72 -17.83
CA ALA A 552 23.03 12.28 -17.93
C ALA A 552 23.14 11.92 -19.42
N ALA A 553 24.19 11.21 -19.79
CA ALA A 553 24.38 10.74 -21.16
C ALA A 553 23.30 9.70 -21.51
N ASP A 554 22.56 9.97 -22.58
CA ASP A 554 21.61 9.03 -23.19
C ASP A 554 22.37 7.89 -23.91
N PRO A 555 22.27 6.62 -23.47
CA PRO A 555 22.98 5.52 -24.12
C PRO A 555 22.22 4.90 -25.30
N THR A 556 21.10 5.46 -25.77
CA THR A 556 20.26 4.79 -26.79
C THR A 556 20.34 5.35 -28.21
N ARG A 557 21.34 6.17 -28.54
CA ARG A 557 21.55 6.60 -29.93
C ARG A 557 22.53 5.67 -30.67
N LYS A 558 22.03 4.55 -31.18
CA LYS A 558 22.72 3.82 -32.27
C LYS A 558 22.77 4.72 -33.50
N GLN A 559 23.98 5.04 -33.95
CA GLN A 559 24.25 5.60 -35.27
C GLN A 559 23.80 4.58 -36.32
N ASN A 560 22.90 5.00 -37.22
CA ASN A 560 22.78 4.38 -38.53
C ASN A 560 22.62 5.51 -39.56
N ASN A 561 23.65 5.65 -40.40
CA ASN A 561 23.65 6.48 -41.59
C ASN A 561 22.80 5.82 -42.68
N GLY A 562 22.02 6.62 -43.41
CA GLY A 562 21.64 6.32 -44.79
C GLY A 562 20.15 6.35 -45.12
N ALA A 563 19.82 7.29 -46.02
CA ALA A 563 18.65 7.33 -46.92
C ALA A 563 17.27 7.74 -46.36
N THR A 564 16.98 9.03 -46.50
CA THR A 564 15.61 9.57 -46.69
C THR A 564 15.04 9.19 -48.06
N PRO A 565 13.71 9.02 -48.16
CA PRO A 565 12.96 9.94 -49.01
C PRO A 565 11.74 10.60 -48.33
N LYS A 566 11.45 11.80 -48.82
CA LYS A 566 10.44 12.78 -48.40
C LYS A 566 9.01 12.27 -48.57
N SER A 567 8.10 12.68 -47.68
CA SER A 567 6.93 13.47 -48.10
C SER A 567 6.25 14.18 -46.92
N SER A 568 5.67 15.32 -47.27
CA SER A 568 5.03 16.38 -46.48
C SER A 568 3.90 15.93 -45.56
N GLN A 569 3.84 16.46 -44.33
CA GLN A 569 2.57 16.84 -43.71
C GLN A 569 2.68 18.12 -42.87
N THR A 570 1.67 18.95 -43.10
CA THR A 570 1.33 20.25 -42.56
C THR A 570 1.13 20.28 -41.04
N GLN A 571 1.47 21.43 -40.44
CA GLN A 571 1.20 21.77 -39.05
C GLN A 571 -0.30 21.69 -38.71
N GLY A 572 -0.64 20.87 -37.71
CA GLY A 572 -1.93 20.87 -37.02
C GLY A 572 -1.71 20.88 -35.50
N LYS A 573 -2.34 21.83 -34.80
CA LYS A 573 -2.29 22.00 -33.33
C LYS A 573 -2.62 20.70 -32.58
N PRO A 574 -1.93 20.33 -31.48
CA PRO A 574 -2.30 19.17 -30.70
C PRO A 574 -3.55 19.45 -29.85
N LYS A 575 -4.62 18.69 -30.09
CA LYS A 575 -5.80 18.58 -29.22
C LYS A 575 -5.55 17.49 -28.17
N GLY A 576 -5.91 17.80 -26.92
CA GLY A 576 -6.49 16.85 -25.97
C GLY A 576 -5.53 15.90 -25.23
N THR A 577 -5.23 16.24 -23.99
CA THR A 577 -4.56 15.42 -22.97
C THR A 577 -5.32 14.11 -22.73
N ARG A 578 -4.66 12.95 -22.86
CA ARG A 578 -5.21 11.62 -22.56
C ARG A 578 -5.17 11.38 -21.04
N VAL A 579 -6.33 11.16 -20.42
CA VAL A 579 -6.50 10.77 -19.01
C VAL A 579 -6.10 9.28 -18.84
N ALA A 580 -5.45 8.95 -17.71
CA ALA A 580 -5.03 7.58 -17.39
C ALA A 580 -6.25 6.66 -17.17
N MET A 581 -6.22 5.45 -17.75
CA MET A 581 -7.35 4.52 -17.76
C MET A 581 -7.51 3.80 -16.41
N SER A 582 -8.70 3.88 -15.81
CA SER A 582 -9.13 3.05 -14.68
C SER A 582 -9.40 1.61 -15.15
N ALA A 583 -9.13 0.61 -14.30
CA ALA A 583 -9.52 -0.76 -14.58
C ALA A 583 -11.06 -0.86 -14.62
N TYR A 584 -11.61 -1.45 -15.69
CA TYR A 584 -13.04 -1.65 -15.82
C TYR A 584 -13.52 -2.74 -14.85
N VAL A 585 -14.43 -2.37 -13.93
CA VAL A 585 -15.11 -3.30 -13.02
C VAL A 585 -16.60 -3.29 -13.33
N PRO A 586 -17.17 -4.41 -13.78
CA PRO A 586 -18.58 -4.44 -14.16
C PRO A 586 -19.54 -4.39 -12.96
N THR A 587 -20.63 -3.62 -13.06
CA THR A 587 -21.76 -3.71 -12.12
C THR A 587 -22.51 -5.04 -12.31
N PRO A 588 -22.77 -5.83 -11.25
CA PRO A 588 -23.53 -7.09 -11.37
C PRO A 588 -24.93 -6.87 -11.97
N ARG A 589 -25.48 -7.84 -12.72
CA ARG A 589 -26.67 -7.60 -13.56
C ARG A 589 -27.92 -7.38 -12.71
N ASP A 590 -28.05 -8.10 -11.61
CA ASP A 590 -29.11 -7.88 -10.64
C ASP A 590 -29.03 -6.50 -9.95
N VAL A 591 -27.82 -5.97 -9.72
CA VAL A 591 -27.62 -4.60 -9.22
C VAL A 591 -28.00 -3.58 -10.30
N VAL A 592 -27.64 -3.82 -11.57
CA VAL A 592 -28.07 -2.98 -12.71
C VAL A 592 -29.59 -2.87 -12.76
N ASP A 593 -30.31 -4.00 -12.63
CA ASP A 593 -31.77 -3.99 -12.62
C ASP A 593 -32.32 -3.13 -11.49
N ARG A 594 -31.75 -3.25 -10.29
CA ARG A 594 -32.17 -2.48 -9.13
C ARG A 594 -31.83 -0.99 -9.26
N MET A 595 -30.72 -0.64 -9.91
CA MET A 595 -30.38 0.75 -10.25
C MET A 595 -31.44 1.35 -11.19
N LEU A 596 -31.82 0.63 -12.25
CA LEU A 596 -32.82 1.09 -13.22
C LEU A 596 -34.23 1.18 -12.60
N VAL A 597 -34.62 0.22 -11.75
CA VAL A 597 -35.87 0.30 -10.98
C VAL A 597 -35.85 1.49 -10.01
N LEU A 598 -34.72 1.72 -9.32
CA LEU A 598 -34.58 2.84 -8.39
C LEU A 598 -34.65 4.20 -9.12
N ALA A 599 -34.09 4.27 -10.33
CA ALA A 599 -34.22 5.41 -11.23
C ALA A 599 -35.63 5.56 -11.85
N GLU A 600 -36.55 4.63 -11.59
CA GLU A 600 -37.90 4.63 -12.16
C GLU A 600 -37.87 4.73 -13.70
N VAL A 601 -36.94 4.02 -14.34
CA VAL A 601 -36.78 4.06 -15.80
C VAL A 601 -38.08 3.61 -16.49
N ASN A 602 -38.49 4.35 -17.51
CA ASN A 602 -39.63 4.03 -18.35
C ASN A 602 -39.28 4.17 -19.85
N LYS A 603 -40.18 3.71 -20.73
CA LYS A 603 -39.97 3.66 -22.19
C LYS A 603 -39.71 5.01 -22.87
N SER A 604 -40.08 6.12 -22.23
CA SER A 604 -39.86 7.47 -22.77
C SER A 604 -38.50 8.05 -22.39
N ASP A 605 -37.79 7.42 -21.45
CA ASP A 605 -36.51 7.93 -20.94
C ASP A 605 -35.37 7.71 -21.94
N VAL A 606 -34.45 8.67 -21.96
CA VAL A 606 -33.09 8.47 -22.49
C VAL A 606 -32.14 8.25 -21.32
N VAL A 607 -31.65 7.00 -21.17
CA VAL A 607 -30.75 6.56 -20.11
C VAL A 607 -29.31 6.62 -20.60
N CYS A 608 -28.46 7.37 -19.91
CA CYS A 608 -27.04 7.47 -20.22
C CYS A 608 -26.17 6.89 -19.11
N ASP A 609 -25.23 6.04 -19.50
CA ASP A 609 -24.22 5.47 -18.61
C ASP A 609 -22.85 6.09 -18.89
N LEU A 610 -22.28 6.73 -17.86
CA LEU A 610 -20.98 7.41 -17.95
C LEU A 610 -19.87 6.46 -17.53
N GLY A 611 -18.98 6.11 -18.48
CA GLY A 611 -18.03 5.01 -18.33
C GLY A 611 -18.72 3.66 -18.56
N SER A 612 -19.44 3.54 -19.67
CA SER A 612 -20.41 2.46 -19.87
C SER A 612 -19.81 1.05 -19.98
N GLY A 613 -18.49 0.94 -20.17
CA GLY A 613 -17.80 -0.33 -20.20
C GLY A 613 -18.33 -1.28 -21.28
N ASP A 614 -18.77 -2.48 -20.88
CA ASP A 614 -19.41 -3.46 -21.76
C ASP A 614 -20.85 -3.13 -22.18
N GLY A 615 -21.38 -1.98 -21.78
CA GLY A 615 -22.68 -1.47 -22.22
C GLY A 615 -23.87 -2.15 -21.55
N ARG A 616 -23.67 -2.96 -20.51
CA ARG A 616 -24.75 -3.71 -19.84
C ARG A 616 -25.89 -2.85 -19.30
N ILE A 617 -25.61 -1.61 -18.84
CA ILE A 617 -26.65 -0.72 -18.30
C ILE A 617 -27.54 -0.15 -19.43
N PRO A 618 -26.98 0.51 -20.48
CA PRO A 618 -27.78 0.93 -21.64
C PRO A 618 -28.56 -0.21 -22.30
N ILE A 619 -27.95 -1.41 -22.41
CA ILE A 619 -28.60 -2.59 -22.96
C ILE A 619 -29.76 -3.05 -22.07
N ALA A 620 -29.57 -3.15 -20.75
CA ALA A 620 -30.62 -3.54 -19.82
C ALA A 620 -31.78 -2.53 -19.81
N ALA A 621 -31.49 -1.23 -19.90
CA ALA A 621 -32.50 -0.19 -19.99
C ALA A 621 -33.39 -0.38 -21.23
N ALA A 622 -32.80 -0.66 -22.40
CA ALA A 622 -33.54 -0.90 -23.63
C ALA A 622 -34.31 -2.23 -23.63
N GLN A 623 -33.68 -3.31 -23.13
CA GLN A 623 -34.28 -4.65 -23.10
C GLN A 623 -35.44 -4.74 -22.10
N LYS A 624 -35.28 -4.22 -20.88
CA LYS A 624 -36.22 -4.46 -19.77
C LYS A 624 -37.25 -3.35 -19.60
N PHE A 625 -36.91 -2.11 -19.96
CA PHE A 625 -37.78 -0.94 -19.74
C PHE A 625 -38.24 -0.28 -21.04
N GLY A 626 -37.74 -0.73 -22.19
CA GLY A 626 -38.09 -0.15 -23.50
C GLY A 626 -37.48 1.23 -23.74
N ALA A 627 -36.60 1.71 -22.86
CA ALA A 627 -35.98 3.03 -22.93
C ALA A 627 -34.94 3.13 -24.05
N LYS A 628 -34.50 4.35 -24.37
CA LYS A 628 -33.31 4.55 -25.23
C LYS A 628 -32.06 4.54 -24.37
N GLY A 629 -31.05 3.76 -24.77
CA GLY A 629 -29.78 3.63 -24.06
C GLY A 629 -28.64 4.39 -24.74
N VAL A 630 -27.83 5.10 -23.98
CA VAL A 630 -26.62 5.77 -24.47
C VAL A 630 -25.45 5.41 -23.57
N GLY A 631 -24.36 4.89 -24.14
CA GLY A 631 -23.12 4.67 -23.40
C GLY A 631 -22.03 5.65 -23.81
N ILE A 632 -21.41 6.31 -22.83
CA ILE A 632 -20.21 7.12 -23.04
C ILE A 632 -19.01 6.33 -22.52
N GLU A 633 -18.11 5.96 -23.42
CA GLU A 633 -16.96 5.10 -23.11
C GLU A 633 -15.71 5.64 -23.81
N PHE A 634 -14.54 5.51 -23.19
CA PHE A 634 -13.28 5.97 -23.74
C PHE A 634 -12.52 4.84 -24.47
N ASP A 635 -12.66 3.59 -24.01
CA ASP A 635 -12.01 2.43 -24.59
C ASP A 635 -12.75 1.93 -25.85
N SER A 636 -12.04 1.93 -26.99
CA SER A 636 -12.59 1.46 -28.26
C SER A 636 -12.92 -0.04 -28.30
N GLU A 637 -12.23 -0.88 -27.53
CA GLU A 637 -12.52 -2.32 -27.50
C GLU A 637 -13.80 -2.61 -26.73
N LEU A 638 -14.04 -1.90 -25.62
CA LEU A 638 -15.29 -1.98 -24.87
C LEU A 638 -16.48 -1.44 -25.67
N ILE A 639 -16.28 -0.40 -26.50
CA ILE A 639 -17.32 0.06 -27.43
C ILE A 639 -17.63 -0.99 -28.50
N LYS A 640 -16.61 -1.65 -29.07
CA LYS A 640 -16.83 -2.73 -30.03
C LYS A 640 -17.59 -3.89 -29.39
N GLN A 641 -17.24 -4.25 -28.15
CA GLN A 641 -17.93 -5.26 -27.36
C GLN A 641 -19.38 -4.86 -27.11
N SER A 642 -19.63 -3.64 -26.62
CA SER A 642 -20.96 -3.12 -26.34
C SER A 642 -21.88 -3.11 -27.56
N ASN A 643 -21.36 -2.74 -28.73
CA ASN A 643 -22.14 -2.77 -29.98
C ASN A 643 -22.50 -4.22 -30.40
N ARG A 644 -21.58 -5.18 -30.22
CA ARG A 644 -21.89 -6.60 -30.46
C ARG A 644 -22.93 -7.10 -29.47
N ASP A 645 -22.79 -6.79 -28.19
CA ASP A 645 -23.71 -7.22 -27.15
C ASP A 645 -25.10 -6.62 -27.35
N ALA A 646 -25.20 -5.35 -27.77
CA ALA A 646 -26.47 -4.73 -28.13
C ALA A 646 -27.14 -5.39 -29.36
N ALA A 647 -26.35 -5.81 -30.36
CA ALA A 647 -26.87 -6.55 -31.50
C ALA A 647 -27.35 -7.94 -31.10
N THR A 648 -26.57 -8.69 -30.31
CA THR A 648 -26.96 -10.00 -29.76
C THR A 648 -28.19 -9.90 -28.86
N ALA A 649 -28.32 -8.80 -28.12
CA ALA A 649 -29.45 -8.48 -27.26
C ALA A 649 -30.72 -8.06 -28.02
N GLY A 650 -30.64 -7.84 -29.35
CA GLY A 650 -31.77 -7.38 -30.17
C GLY A 650 -32.20 -5.94 -29.90
N VAL A 651 -31.29 -5.07 -29.43
CA VAL A 651 -31.59 -3.67 -29.05
C VAL A 651 -30.68 -2.64 -29.72
N ALA A 652 -29.92 -3.04 -30.74
CA ALA A 652 -29.00 -2.15 -31.46
C ALA A 652 -29.69 -0.94 -32.13
N ASP A 653 -31.00 -1.01 -32.39
CA ASP A 653 -31.83 0.09 -32.88
C ASP A 653 -32.17 1.14 -31.80
N ARG A 654 -31.98 0.79 -30.52
CA ARG A 654 -32.36 1.62 -29.36
C ARG A 654 -31.19 1.98 -28.45
N VAL A 655 -29.99 1.45 -28.72
CA VAL A 655 -28.79 1.70 -27.91
C VAL A 655 -27.65 2.22 -28.79
N THR A 656 -27.01 3.31 -28.36
CA THR A 656 -25.84 3.88 -29.06
C THR A 656 -24.66 4.08 -28.11
N PHE A 657 -23.45 3.76 -28.57
CA PHE A 657 -22.21 3.94 -27.81
C PHE A 657 -21.30 4.99 -28.46
N HIS A 658 -20.81 5.95 -27.68
CA HIS A 658 -19.97 7.04 -28.17
C HIS A 658 -18.58 7.00 -27.53
N LYS A 659 -17.56 7.00 -28.38
CA LYS A 659 -16.16 7.15 -27.95
C LYS A 659 -15.88 8.59 -27.54
N LYS A 660 -16.02 8.91 -26.25
CA LYS A 660 -15.81 10.26 -25.71
C LYS A 660 -15.26 10.21 -24.30
N ASP A 661 -14.58 11.28 -23.91
CA ASP A 661 -14.36 11.56 -22.50
C ASP A 661 -15.72 11.93 -21.87
N LEU A 662 -16.05 11.27 -20.76
CA LEU A 662 -17.31 11.49 -20.04
C LEU A 662 -17.42 12.91 -19.48
N PHE A 663 -16.31 13.60 -19.22
CA PHE A 663 -16.30 14.98 -18.73
C PHE A 663 -16.64 16.01 -19.82
N ASP A 664 -16.53 15.62 -21.10
CA ASP A 664 -16.85 16.46 -22.25
C ASP A 664 -18.26 16.16 -22.82
N ALA A 665 -18.97 15.20 -22.22
CA ALA A 665 -20.29 14.79 -22.68
C ALA A 665 -21.35 15.85 -22.34
N ASP A 666 -22.21 16.18 -23.30
CA ASP A 666 -23.37 17.04 -23.06
C ASP A 666 -24.47 16.24 -22.35
N LEU A 667 -24.55 16.40 -21.02
CA LEU A 667 -25.46 15.65 -20.16
C LEU A 667 -26.90 16.16 -20.20
N THR A 668 -27.17 17.32 -20.83
CA THR A 668 -28.48 17.98 -20.80
C THR A 668 -29.57 17.23 -21.58
N LYS A 669 -29.17 16.25 -22.39
CA LYS A 669 -30.03 15.47 -23.29
C LYS A 669 -30.61 14.21 -22.67
N PHE A 670 -30.25 13.89 -21.43
CA PHE A 670 -30.60 12.64 -20.78
C PHE A 670 -31.61 12.87 -19.66
N ASP A 671 -32.50 11.89 -19.48
CA ASP A 671 -33.52 11.91 -18.41
C ASP A 671 -33.07 11.08 -17.21
N VAL A 672 -32.18 10.11 -17.44
CA VAL A 672 -31.58 9.26 -16.41
C VAL A 672 -30.08 9.15 -16.64
N LEU A 673 -29.29 9.33 -15.59
CA LEU A 673 -27.84 9.13 -15.60
C LEU A 673 -27.45 8.01 -14.64
N THR A 674 -26.62 7.07 -15.10
CA THR A 674 -25.98 6.06 -14.24
C THR A 674 -24.48 6.28 -14.17
N LEU A 675 -23.94 6.16 -12.96
CA LEU A 675 -22.53 6.38 -12.69
C LEU A 675 -21.99 5.26 -11.80
N TYR A 676 -21.00 4.51 -12.28
CA TYR A 676 -20.15 3.69 -11.43
C TYR A 676 -18.71 4.16 -11.57
N LEU A 677 -18.44 5.31 -10.97
CA LEU A 677 -17.19 6.04 -11.07
C LEU A 677 -16.58 6.27 -9.68
N TYR A 678 -15.27 6.44 -9.62
CA TYR A 678 -14.56 6.73 -8.37
C TYR A 678 -14.97 8.10 -7.79
N PRO A 679 -14.80 8.32 -6.47
CA PRO A 679 -15.17 9.58 -5.81
C PRO A 679 -14.67 10.84 -6.51
N ALA A 680 -13.40 10.87 -6.95
CA ALA A 680 -12.81 12.00 -7.68
C ALA A 680 -13.53 12.30 -9.02
N GLN A 681 -13.91 11.26 -9.77
CA GLN A 681 -14.64 11.41 -11.03
C GLN A 681 -16.07 11.90 -10.79
N ASN A 682 -16.75 11.35 -9.77
CA ASN A 682 -18.06 11.84 -9.35
C ASN A 682 -17.97 13.32 -8.94
N GLY A 683 -16.99 13.69 -8.13
CA GLY A 683 -16.74 15.08 -7.70
C GLY A 683 -16.54 16.04 -8.88
N LYS A 684 -15.75 15.64 -9.89
CA LYS A 684 -15.54 16.44 -11.11
C LYS A 684 -16.80 16.58 -11.97
N LEU A 685 -17.74 15.63 -11.90
CA LEU A 685 -19.03 15.71 -12.59
C LEU A 685 -20.05 16.57 -11.85
N VAL A 686 -19.99 16.69 -10.51
CA VAL A 686 -20.97 17.44 -9.71
C VAL A 686 -21.28 18.83 -10.29
N PRO A 687 -20.31 19.68 -10.68
CA PRO A 687 -20.61 20.99 -11.27
C PRO A 687 -21.42 20.95 -12.57
N GLN A 688 -21.34 19.87 -13.36
CA GLN A 688 -22.16 19.67 -14.55
C GLN A 688 -23.55 19.12 -14.19
N LEU A 689 -23.62 18.18 -13.25
CA LEU A 689 -24.87 17.59 -12.78
C LEU A 689 -25.79 18.63 -12.10
N MET A 690 -25.20 19.59 -11.38
CA MET A 690 -25.92 20.71 -10.75
C MET A 690 -26.62 21.63 -11.77
N LYS A 691 -26.20 21.64 -13.04
CA LYS A 691 -26.75 22.49 -14.11
C LYS A 691 -27.88 21.84 -14.90
N LEU A 692 -28.22 20.60 -14.59
CA LEU A 692 -29.24 19.84 -15.32
C LEU A 692 -30.66 20.38 -15.05
N LYS A 693 -31.55 20.22 -16.03
CA LYS A 693 -32.98 20.57 -15.91
C LYS A 693 -33.59 19.80 -14.73
N ALA A 694 -34.59 20.39 -14.07
CA ALA A 694 -35.30 19.68 -13.00
C ALA A 694 -35.92 18.35 -13.50
N GLY A 695 -35.95 17.34 -12.63
CA GLY A 695 -36.52 16.03 -12.92
C GLY A 695 -35.56 14.98 -13.52
N VAL A 696 -34.30 15.32 -13.82
CA VAL A 696 -33.29 14.31 -14.20
C VAL A 696 -32.96 13.44 -12.99
N ARG A 697 -32.99 12.11 -13.19
CA ARG A 697 -32.73 11.12 -12.14
C ARG A 697 -31.32 10.59 -12.30
N ILE A 698 -30.54 10.62 -11.23
CA ILE A 698 -29.14 10.21 -11.23
C ILE A 698 -29.00 9.05 -10.25
N VAL A 699 -28.39 7.96 -10.69
CA VAL A 699 -28.13 6.80 -9.86
C VAL A 699 -26.64 6.48 -9.85
N THR A 700 -26.03 6.53 -8.67
CA THR A 700 -24.61 6.19 -8.50
C THR A 700 -24.47 4.84 -7.80
N HIS A 701 -23.47 4.07 -8.22
CA HIS A 701 -23.13 2.78 -7.64
C HIS A 701 -21.87 2.91 -6.77
N ARG A 702 -21.93 2.36 -5.55
CA ARG A 702 -20.90 2.30 -4.50
C ARG A 702 -20.55 3.64 -3.86
N TYR A 703 -20.25 4.65 -4.68
CA TYR A 703 -19.80 5.97 -4.24
C TYR A 703 -20.90 7.01 -4.44
N ARG A 704 -21.08 7.88 -3.44
CA ARG A 704 -22.06 8.99 -3.49
C ARG A 704 -21.50 10.16 -4.31
N LEU A 705 -22.36 11.08 -4.73
CA LEU A 705 -21.93 12.40 -5.23
C LEU A 705 -21.41 13.24 -4.04
N PRO A 706 -20.15 13.69 -4.04
CA PRO A 706 -19.60 14.50 -2.95
C PRO A 706 -20.36 15.83 -2.79
N GLY A 707 -20.68 16.20 -1.54
CA GLY A 707 -21.37 17.44 -1.19
C GLY A 707 -22.84 17.54 -1.65
N VAL A 708 -23.43 16.44 -2.13
CA VAL A 708 -24.82 16.40 -2.60
C VAL A 708 -25.62 15.38 -1.79
N GLN A 709 -26.77 15.84 -1.28
CA GLN A 709 -27.70 15.01 -0.52
C GLN A 709 -28.43 14.03 -1.45
N ALA A 710 -28.34 12.74 -1.16
CA ALA A 710 -29.09 11.71 -1.86
C ALA A 710 -30.58 11.71 -1.44
N ASP A 711 -31.48 11.55 -2.41
CA ASP A 711 -32.91 11.38 -2.14
C ASP A 711 -33.20 10.01 -1.52
N LYS A 712 -32.45 9.00 -1.95
CA LYS A 712 -32.60 7.62 -1.46
C LYS A 712 -31.27 6.89 -1.49
N LYS A 713 -31.00 6.13 -0.44
CA LYS A 713 -29.90 5.16 -0.36
C LYS A 713 -30.50 3.77 -0.32
N LEU A 714 -30.03 2.87 -1.17
CA LEU A 714 -30.43 1.48 -1.22
C LEU A 714 -29.20 0.59 -1.07
N VAL A 715 -29.27 -0.40 -0.18
CA VAL A 715 -28.26 -1.45 -0.08
C VAL A 715 -28.86 -2.72 -0.68
N ILE A 716 -28.21 -3.25 -1.72
CA ILE A 716 -28.64 -4.41 -2.49
C ILE A 716 -27.70 -5.55 -2.17
N GLN A 717 -28.22 -6.66 -1.66
CA GLN A 717 -27.48 -7.92 -1.66
C GLN A 717 -27.57 -8.50 -3.07
N SER A 718 -26.44 -8.59 -3.78
CA SER A 718 -26.39 -9.19 -5.11
C SER A 718 -26.26 -10.70 -4.99
N ASN A 719 -27.09 -11.41 -5.73
CA ASN A 719 -26.98 -12.85 -5.96
C ASN A 719 -25.91 -13.15 -7.03
N ASP A 720 -25.68 -12.22 -7.96
CA ASP A 720 -24.70 -12.39 -9.04
C ASP A 720 -23.25 -12.27 -8.54
N SER A 721 -22.96 -11.32 -7.65
CA SER A 721 -21.62 -11.14 -7.07
C SER A 721 -21.45 -11.77 -5.69
N GLY A 722 -22.55 -12.05 -4.97
CA GLY A 722 -22.52 -12.43 -3.56
C GLY A 722 -22.20 -11.28 -2.60
N GLU A 723 -22.05 -10.06 -3.10
CA GLU A 723 -21.65 -8.87 -2.32
C GLU A 723 -22.83 -7.92 -2.06
N LYS A 724 -22.67 -7.01 -1.10
CA LYS A 724 -23.60 -5.90 -0.90
C LYS A 724 -23.15 -4.68 -1.69
N HIS A 725 -24.04 -4.16 -2.51
CA HIS A 725 -23.85 -2.98 -3.33
C HIS A 725 -24.69 -1.84 -2.78
N THR A 726 -24.07 -0.70 -2.51
CA THR A 726 -24.80 0.52 -2.13
C THR A 726 -25.07 1.33 -3.39
N VAL A 727 -26.31 1.79 -3.54
CA VAL A 727 -26.76 2.61 -4.67
C VAL A 727 -27.46 3.85 -4.13
N TYR A 728 -27.14 5.01 -4.70
CA TYR A 728 -27.72 6.29 -4.31
C TYR A 728 -28.56 6.84 -5.46
N LYS A 729 -29.76 7.37 -5.15
CA LYS A 729 -30.62 8.09 -6.09
C LYS A 729 -30.58 9.58 -5.76
N TYR A 730 -30.53 10.39 -6.82
CA TYR A 730 -30.68 11.83 -6.77
C TYR A 730 -31.65 12.29 -7.86
N THR A 731 -32.32 13.41 -7.63
CA THR A 731 -33.23 14.04 -8.57
C THR A 731 -32.89 15.52 -8.63
N THR A 732 -32.65 16.04 -9.83
CA THR A 732 -32.32 17.45 -10.01
C THR A 732 -33.56 18.35 -9.80
N PRO A 733 -33.42 19.57 -9.26
CA PRO A 733 -32.18 20.22 -8.86
C PRO A 733 -31.57 19.55 -7.63
N LEU A 734 -30.25 19.30 -7.70
CA LEU A 734 -29.52 18.61 -6.65
C LEU A 734 -29.43 19.49 -5.40
N ARG A 735 -29.65 18.88 -4.24
CA ARG A 735 -29.58 19.55 -2.94
C ARG A 735 -28.18 19.40 -2.37
N ALA A 736 -27.58 20.50 -1.93
CA ALA A 736 -26.37 20.43 -1.13
C ALA A 736 -26.67 19.71 0.19
N ASP A 737 -25.70 18.97 0.73
CA ASP A 737 -25.82 18.39 2.07
C ASP A 737 -26.11 19.49 3.10
N ALA A 738 -27.07 19.24 4.01
CA ALA A 738 -27.45 20.22 5.01
C ALA A 738 -26.27 20.52 5.94
N THR A 739 -25.81 21.77 5.93
CA THR A 739 -24.94 22.34 6.96
C THR A 739 -25.78 22.56 8.22
N ASN A 740 -25.45 21.90 9.34
CA ASN A 740 -25.81 22.46 10.63
C ASN A 740 -24.76 23.55 10.90
N ASP A 741 -25.18 24.80 10.71
CA ASP A 741 -24.41 26.01 11.00
C ASP A 741 -23.89 26.07 12.44
#